data_AF-A0A6M0G634-F1
#
_entry.id   AF-A0A6M0G634-F1
#
_cell.length_a   1.000
_cell.length_b   1.000
_cell.length_c   1.000
_cell.angle_alpha   90.00
_cell.angle_beta   90.00
_cell.angle_gamma   90.00
#
_symmetry.space_group_name_H-M   'P 1'
#
loop_
_entity.id
_entity.type
_entity.pdbx_description
1 polymer ?
#
loop_
_entity_poly.entity_id
_entity_poly.type
_entity_poly.pdbx_seq_one_letter_code
_entity_poly.pdbx_strand_id
1 'polypeptide(L)'
;MSKVVKLNLEYGDLSQGFQITLEIDDGLSHRQVLRTSGSLPANLQVGANYDDWQETYRCLETVFRRPVVQELPATEPPEECQIRFGNLKTSINHWLSAEEFRSVKEQLLKILNKDEEIRLIIRSNQHDLRRLPWETWDFFDDFPHAAVAISPTKYGKVNPVQPQNRVKILAILGNSEGINIAKDRDFLENLPQAEVHFLVEPQRHQLETLWDEEWHILFFAGHSYSQGDGDCGYIYINQTEKLAISDLRHTLQHAIDDQKLQLAIFNSCDGLGLANELQQLNIPQMIVMREPVPDQFAQEFLKYFLKSFSSGQSLYSSVRKAQKKLHDLSGIESRFPGASFLPVICQNPTVAPITWDDFLVKPEVKSEPPPTTVLEDPPAKNNLLKLIGITIAAIGLLPGTISLVAIGSWLWWGSPICSFRDSRTKLKIKIPQGQIFNYGGSTTSVSFAEALHEELKTTLPDFQLSAPKYSGSMEGIQQLLEGYFAFSLSSSHLQPQHLAQTRQQGGYQLIQESVAIDAIVVGVHPQLQVPSLTLTQLKDIYTGKIRNWQQVGGANVPITPYSRKPAQSGTVQFFIHAVLGGKPFNNQIVQWIDSTTTGIGKVSNDPGGIYYASATELVPQCGIRTLPLGLPGKTPIAPYRNDFVPLESCPQQRNQINFSAFKSREYPLTRNLFVTIKDFPGKEDAQEQAGRAYSNFLLTGKGQAIIKEHGFVPVAKACRK
;
A
#
# COMPACT_ATOMS: atom_id res chain seq x y z
N MET A 1 -6.68 21.92 29.12
CA MET A 1 -6.88 20.46 29.33
C MET A 1 -6.75 19.80 27.97
N SER A 2 -6.20 18.60 27.83
CA SER A 2 -6.06 17.96 26.50
C SER A 2 -7.19 16.95 26.27
N LYS A 3 -7.64 16.80 25.02
CA LYS A 3 -8.64 15.78 24.64
C LYS A 3 -8.02 14.71 23.77
N VAL A 4 -8.48 13.48 23.96
CA VAL A 4 -8.12 12.34 23.10
C VAL A 4 -9.36 11.88 22.38
N VAL A 5 -9.30 11.94 21.07
CA VAL A 5 -10.37 11.50 20.16
C VAL A 5 -9.87 10.23 19.48
N LYS A 6 -10.56 9.11 19.67
CA LYS A 6 -10.22 7.83 19.05
C LYS A 6 -11.28 7.50 18.01
N LEU A 7 -10.89 7.41 16.75
CA LEU A 7 -11.74 7.01 15.65
C LEU A 7 -11.37 5.58 15.24
N ASN A 8 -12.20 4.61 15.60
CA ASN A 8 -11.97 3.20 15.32
C ASN A 8 -12.63 2.80 13.99
N LEU A 9 -11.84 2.36 13.00
CA LEU A 9 -12.27 1.88 11.68
C LEU A 9 -11.78 0.44 11.48
N GLU A 10 -12.39 -0.50 12.21
CA GLU A 10 -11.93 -1.90 12.30
C GLU A 10 -12.51 -2.80 11.21
N TYR A 11 -13.77 -2.58 10.83
CA TYR A 11 -14.52 -3.45 9.93
C TYR A 11 -14.88 -2.69 8.67
N GLY A 12 -14.24 -3.07 7.55
CA GLY A 12 -14.46 -2.44 6.25
C GLY A 12 -13.20 -2.20 5.44
N ASP A 13 -13.41 -1.73 4.22
CA ASP A 13 -12.39 -1.20 3.31
C ASP A 13 -13.02 -0.10 2.42
N LEU A 14 -12.22 0.54 1.56
CA LEU A 14 -12.71 1.58 0.66
C LEU A 14 -13.74 1.09 -0.37
N SER A 15 -13.88 -0.22 -0.59
CA SER A 15 -14.88 -0.82 -1.49
C SER A 15 -16.21 -1.12 -0.80
N GLN A 16 -16.19 -1.40 0.50
CA GLN A 16 -17.37 -1.78 1.27
C GLN A 16 -17.87 -0.68 2.23
N GLY A 17 -17.03 0.33 2.51
CA GLY A 17 -17.26 1.31 3.57
C GLY A 17 -16.79 0.80 4.93
N PHE A 18 -16.94 1.62 5.98
CA PHE A 18 -16.46 1.33 7.33
C PHE A 18 -17.54 1.53 8.38
N GLN A 19 -17.58 0.62 9.35
CA GLN A 19 -18.24 0.88 10.63
C GLN A 19 -17.29 1.61 11.57
N ILE A 20 -17.81 2.64 12.24
CA ILE A 20 -17.00 3.56 13.04
C ILE A 20 -17.48 3.58 14.48
N THR A 21 -16.52 3.53 15.41
CA THR A 21 -16.76 3.87 16.81
C THR A 21 -15.88 5.05 17.19
N LEU A 22 -16.53 6.14 17.62
CA LEU A 22 -15.90 7.33 18.16
C LEU A 22 -15.86 7.25 19.69
N GLU A 23 -14.69 7.46 20.27
CA GLU A 23 -14.49 7.60 21.73
C GLU A 23 -13.76 8.92 22.03
N ILE A 24 -14.22 9.66 23.03
CA ILE A 24 -13.56 10.88 23.50
C ILE A 24 -13.22 10.71 24.98
N ASP A 25 -11.95 10.88 25.32
CA ASP A 25 -11.45 10.81 26.69
C ASP A 25 -10.88 12.15 27.14
N ASP A 26 -10.99 12.42 28.44
CA ASP A 26 -10.28 13.52 29.09
C ASP A 26 -8.81 13.13 29.31
N GLY A 27 -7.88 13.88 28.70
CA GLY A 27 -6.49 13.47 28.51
C GLY A 27 -5.65 13.31 29.77
N LEU A 28 -6.13 13.77 30.93
CA LEU A 28 -5.47 13.68 32.24
C LEU A 28 -6.03 12.55 33.12
N SER A 29 -7.32 12.22 32.99
CA SER A 29 -8.02 11.29 33.87
C SER A 29 -8.43 9.99 33.20
N HIS A 30 -8.26 9.88 31.86
CA HIS A 30 -8.77 8.79 31.02
C HIS A 30 -10.25 8.50 31.23
N ARG A 31 -11.01 9.46 31.77
CA ARG A 31 -12.43 9.33 31.96
C ARG A 31 -13.10 9.46 30.59
N GLN A 32 -13.79 8.40 30.17
CA GLN A 32 -14.55 8.40 28.94
C GLN A 32 -15.68 9.44 29.04
N VAL A 33 -15.64 10.42 28.14
CA VAL A 33 -16.60 11.52 28.04
C VAL A 33 -17.73 11.17 27.09
N LEU A 34 -17.40 10.49 25.99
CA LEU A 34 -18.37 10.06 24.99
C LEU A 34 -17.93 8.74 24.34
N ARG A 35 -18.91 7.90 24.02
CA ARG A 35 -18.78 6.81 23.04
C ARG A 35 -20.00 6.80 22.13
N THR A 36 -19.80 6.84 20.82
CA THR A 36 -20.87 6.77 19.81
C THR A 36 -20.44 5.97 18.59
N SER A 37 -21.41 5.47 17.84
CA SER A 37 -21.16 4.74 16.59
C SER A 37 -21.66 5.54 15.38
N GLY A 38 -21.06 5.26 14.23
CA GLY A 38 -21.46 5.80 12.93
C GLY A 38 -20.88 4.95 11.81
N SER A 39 -20.93 5.44 10.57
CA SER A 39 -20.34 4.73 9.44
C SER A 39 -19.81 5.69 8.39
N LEU A 40 -18.86 5.23 7.60
CA LEU A 40 -18.42 5.87 6.36
C LEU A 40 -18.81 4.98 5.17
N PRO A 41 -19.37 5.54 4.08
CA PRO A 41 -19.73 4.75 2.91
C PRO A 41 -18.50 4.27 2.15
N ALA A 42 -18.70 3.30 1.25
CA ALA A 42 -17.67 2.88 0.29
C ALA A 42 -17.23 4.07 -0.58
N ASN A 43 -15.92 4.23 -0.75
CA ASN A 43 -15.36 5.29 -1.58
C ASN A 43 -14.00 4.87 -2.19
N LEU A 44 -14.06 4.13 -3.29
CA LEU A 44 -12.89 3.73 -4.07
C LEU A 44 -12.14 4.94 -4.67
N GLN A 45 -12.81 6.08 -4.85
CA GLN A 45 -12.18 7.28 -5.41
C GLN A 45 -11.11 7.86 -4.48
N VAL A 46 -11.28 7.78 -3.15
CA VAL A 46 -10.25 8.22 -2.21
C VAL A 46 -8.96 7.43 -2.41
N GLY A 47 -9.06 6.10 -2.56
CA GLY A 47 -7.93 5.23 -2.84
C GLY A 47 -7.29 5.53 -4.20
N ALA A 48 -8.10 5.66 -5.25
CA ALA A 48 -7.62 5.97 -6.60
C ALA A 48 -6.94 7.35 -6.68
N ASN A 49 -7.50 8.38 -6.03
CA ASN A 49 -6.91 9.72 -5.99
C ASN A 49 -5.61 9.74 -5.19
N TYR A 50 -5.50 8.91 -4.15
CA TYR A 50 -4.25 8.74 -3.43
C TYR A 50 -3.18 8.13 -4.33
N ASP A 51 -3.52 7.05 -5.02
CA ASP A 51 -2.61 6.38 -5.96
C ASP A 51 -2.16 7.34 -7.07
N ASP A 52 -3.10 8.07 -7.67
CA ASP A 52 -2.83 9.09 -8.69
C ASP A 52 -1.88 10.19 -8.19
N TRP A 53 -2.11 10.72 -6.98
CA TRP A 53 -1.21 11.72 -6.38
C TRP A 53 0.16 11.13 -6.09
N GLN A 54 0.20 9.96 -5.42
CA GLN A 54 1.44 9.28 -5.03
C GLN A 54 2.34 9.02 -6.24
N GLU A 55 1.76 8.56 -7.36
CA GLU A 55 2.50 8.34 -8.60
C GLU A 55 3.19 9.61 -9.07
N THR A 56 2.44 10.72 -9.19
CA THR A 56 3.04 12.00 -9.64
C THR A 56 4.03 12.58 -8.64
N TYR A 57 3.74 12.47 -7.34
CA TYR A 57 4.62 12.93 -6.26
C TYR A 57 5.99 12.25 -6.34
N ARG A 58 6.01 10.92 -6.50
CA ARG A 58 7.24 10.13 -6.63
C ARG A 58 8.03 10.42 -7.92
N CYS A 59 7.46 11.18 -8.85
CA CYS A 59 8.11 11.62 -10.08
C CYS A 59 8.66 13.04 -10.03
N LEU A 60 8.50 13.77 -8.91
CA LEU A 60 8.97 15.15 -8.76
C LEU A 60 10.47 15.26 -8.46
N GLU A 61 11.13 14.19 -8.03
CA GLU A 61 12.57 14.19 -7.76
C GLU A 61 13.21 12.82 -8.04
N THR A 62 14.44 12.88 -8.53
CA THR A 62 15.23 11.67 -8.86
C THR A 62 15.94 11.10 -7.63
N VAL A 63 16.12 11.91 -6.58
CA VAL A 63 16.82 11.57 -5.34
C VAL A 63 15.88 11.77 -4.15
N PHE A 64 14.94 10.84 -3.97
CA PHE A 64 14.38 10.59 -2.65
C PHE A 64 15.44 9.83 -1.82
N ARG A 65 15.37 9.80 -0.47
CA ARG A 65 16.19 8.90 0.39
C ARG A 65 15.87 7.40 0.15
N ARG A 66 15.94 6.92 -1.09
CA ARG A 66 15.75 5.53 -1.57
C ARG A 66 16.99 5.08 -2.38
N PRO A 67 17.41 3.81 -2.34
CA PRO A 67 18.50 3.33 -3.18
C PRO A 67 18.19 3.50 -4.68
N VAL A 68 19.17 3.98 -5.44
CA VAL A 68 19.06 4.19 -6.90
C VAL A 68 18.91 2.85 -7.60
N VAL A 69 17.71 2.58 -8.12
CA VAL A 69 17.49 1.49 -9.08
C VAL A 69 17.12 2.14 -10.41
N GLN A 70 18.14 2.28 -11.26
CA GLN A 70 18.12 2.86 -12.61
C GLN A 70 17.96 4.39 -12.71
N GLU A 71 18.79 4.99 -13.57
CA GLU A 71 18.74 6.42 -13.93
C GLU A 71 17.34 6.80 -14.48
N LEU A 72 16.62 7.61 -13.71
CA LEU A 72 15.34 8.22 -14.10
C LEU A 72 15.58 9.65 -14.61
N PRO A 73 15.20 10.00 -15.85
CA PRO A 73 15.32 11.37 -16.32
C PRO A 73 14.04 12.19 -16.09
N ALA A 74 14.26 13.43 -15.64
CA ALA A 74 13.39 14.62 -15.56
C ALA A 74 12.12 14.55 -14.68
N THR A 75 11.98 15.61 -13.87
CA THR A 75 10.92 15.89 -12.89
C THR A 75 9.60 16.25 -13.59
N GLU A 76 8.48 15.57 -13.28
CA GLU A 76 7.15 16.07 -13.67
C GLU A 76 6.96 17.49 -13.10
N PRO A 77 6.25 18.41 -13.78
CA PRO A 77 6.04 19.76 -13.25
C PRO A 77 5.18 19.69 -11.97
N PRO A 78 5.57 20.38 -10.87
CA PRO A 78 4.84 20.34 -9.60
C PRO A 78 3.34 20.70 -9.70
N GLU A 79 2.95 21.46 -10.71
CA GLU A 79 1.55 21.85 -10.96
C GLU A 79 0.60 20.66 -11.14
N GLU A 80 1.02 19.59 -11.82
CA GLU A 80 0.15 18.42 -12.02
C GLU A 80 -0.03 17.63 -10.72
N CYS A 81 1.04 17.49 -9.94
CA CYS A 81 0.98 16.91 -8.60
C CYS A 81 0.10 17.75 -7.67
N GLN A 82 0.13 19.08 -7.79
CA GLN A 82 -0.71 19.98 -7.00
C GLN A 82 -2.21 19.76 -7.29
N ILE A 83 -2.57 19.60 -8.57
CA ILE A 83 -3.95 19.32 -8.98
C ILE A 83 -4.40 17.97 -8.39
N ARG A 84 -3.57 16.94 -8.52
CA ARG A 84 -3.89 15.59 -8.00
C ARG A 84 -4.01 15.57 -6.47
N PHE A 85 -3.12 16.27 -5.77
CA PHE A 85 -3.24 16.45 -4.33
C PHE A 85 -4.53 17.20 -3.94
N GLY A 86 -4.92 18.22 -4.72
CA GLY A 86 -6.19 18.92 -4.56
C GLY A 86 -7.41 18.01 -4.73
N ASN A 87 -7.39 17.10 -5.72
CA ASN A 87 -8.43 16.10 -5.93
C ASN A 87 -8.51 15.12 -4.76
N LEU A 88 -7.35 14.65 -4.26
CA LEU A 88 -7.28 13.80 -3.07
C LEU A 88 -7.92 14.50 -1.86
N LYS A 89 -7.49 15.72 -1.54
CA LYS A 89 -8.06 16.53 -0.45
C LYS A 89 -9.57 16.68 -0.59
N THR A 90 -10.04 16.99 -1.79
CA THR A 90 -11.48 17.16 -2.07
C THR A 90 -12.24 15.86 -1.84
N SER A 91 -11.72 14.73 -2.32
CA SER A 91 -12.37 13.43 -2.16
C SER A 91 -12.42 12.96 -0.70
N ILE A 92 -11.36 13.20 0.09
CA ILE A 92 -11.32 12.91 1.53
C ILE A 92 -12.40 13.73 2.25
N ASN A 93 -12.48 15.03 1.98
CA ASN A 93 -13.45 15.90 2.65
C ASN A 93 -14.89 15.61 2.23
N HIS A 94 -15.12 15.28 0.96
CA HIS A 94 -16.43 14.82 0.49
C HIS A 94 -16.84 13.53 1.21
N TRP A 95 -15.92 12.57 1.32
CA TRP A 95 -16.16 11.32 2.02
C TRP A 95 -16.45 11.51 3.52
N LEU A 96 -15.67 12.36 4.20
CA LEU A 96 -15.88 12.72 5.62
C LEU A 96 -17.04 13.69 5.86
N SER A 97 -17.76 14.08 4.81
CA SER A 97 -19.00 14.86 4.91
C SER A 97 -20.24 14.04 4.53
N ALA A 98 -20.08 12.72 4.34
CA ALA A 98 -21.18 11.81 4.07
C ALA A 98 -22.26 11.87 5.16
N GLU A 99 -23.52 11.68 4.76
CA GLU A 99 -24.69 11.70 5.65
C GLU A 99 -24.50 10.72 6.82
N GLU A 100 -23.96 9.54 6.53
CA GLU A 100 -23.74 8.45 7.46
C GLU A 100 -22.69 8.77 8.55
N PHE A 101 -21.81 9.75 8.30
CA PHE A 101 -20.79 10.20 9.24
C PHE A 101 -21.18 11.48 10.00
N ARG A 102 -22.31 12.12 9.62
CA ARG A 102 -22.73 13.41 10.19
C ARG A 102 -22.83 13.39 11.71
N SER A 103 -23.47 12.36 12.27
CA SER A 103 -23.66 12.23 13.71
C SER A 103 -22.34 12.23 14.48
N VAL A 104 -21.31 11.58 13.92
CA VAL A 104 -19.96 11.54 14.50
C VAL A 104 -19.32 12.93 14.45
N LYS A 105 -19.37 13.61 13.29
CA LYS A 105 -18.83 14.97 13.11
C LYS A 105 -19.48 15.98 14.06
N GLU A 106 -20.81 15.94 14.23
CA GLU A 106 -21.54 16.83 15.12
C GLU A 106 -21.15 16.66 16.60
N GLN A 107 -20.95 15.41 17.05
CA GLN A 107 -20.50 15.16 18.43
C GLN A 107 -19.09 15.70 18.69
N LEU A 108 -18.18 15.58 17.72
CA LEU A 108 -16.85 16.16 17.80
C LEU A 108 -16.93 17.68 17.99
N LEU A 109 -17.70 18.36 17.12
CA LEU A 109 -17.86 19.81 17.15
C LEU A 109 -18.52 20.31 18.45
N LYS A 110 -19.40 19.51 19.06
CA LYS A 110 -20.11 19.85 20.29
C LYS A 110 -19.22 19.77 21.54
N ILE A 111 -18.30 18.81 21.58
CA ILE A 111 -17.53 18.48 22.79
C ILE A 111 -16.17 19.18 22.82
N LEU A 112 -15.53 19.33 21.66
CA LEU A 112 -14.16 19.82 21.57
C LEU A 112 -14.10 21.34 21.60
N ASN A 113 -13.06 21.87 22.23
CA ASN A 113 -12.76 23.30 22.27
C ASN A 113 -11.66 23.67 21.26
N LYS A 114 -11.75 24.85 20.64
CA LYS A 114 -10.75 25.32 19.65
C LYS A 114 -9.40 25.67 20.27
N ASP A 115 -9.39 26.07 21.55
CA ASP A 115 -8.18 26.53 22.25
C ASP A 115 -7.42 25.41 22.98
N GLU A 116 -7.93 24.17 22.94
CA GLU A 116 -7.31 23.04 23.63
C GLU A 116 -6.49 22.14 22.69
N GLU A 117 -5.52 21.43 23.25
CA GLU A 117 -4.75 20.44 22.51
C GLU A 117 -5.61 19.18 22.28
N ILE A 118 -5.85 18.85 21.01
CA ILE A 118 -6.68 17.71 20.60
C ILE A 118 -5.82 16.67 19.90
N ARG A 119 -5.87 15.43 20.40
CA ARG A 119 -5.20 14.29 19.80
C ARG A 119 -6.21 13.43 19.06
N LEU A 120 -6.21 13.46 17.74
CA LEU A 120 -7.03 12.59 16.91
C LEU A 120 -6.25 11.31 16.57
N ILE A 121 -6.67 10.18 17.12
CA ILE A 121 -6.05 8.87 16.91
C ILE A 121 -6.93 8.06 15.96
N ILE A 122 -6.42 7.81 14.75
CA ILE A 122 -7.03 6.94 13.76
C ILE A 122 -6.59 5.50 14.04
N ARG A 123 -7.56 4.65 14.40
CA ARG A 123 -7.34 3.23 14.68
C ARG A 123 -7.83 2.38 13.53
N SER A 124 -6.88 1.82 12.78
CA SER A 124 -7.18 0.88 11.69
C SER A 124 -6.02 -0.04 11.41
N ASN A 125 -6.32 -1.24 10.91
CA ASN A 125 -5.32 -2.16 10.33
C ASN A 125 -5.26 -2.05 8.80
N GLN A 126 -6.11 -1.24 8.18
CA GLN A 126 -6.11 -1.07 6.72
C GLN A 126 -4.96 -0.18 6.28
N HIS A 127 -4.08 -0.73 5.45
CA HIS A 127 -2.95 0.00 4.87
C HIS A 127 -3.40 1.29 4.18
N ASP A 128 -4.48 1.21 3.40
CA ASP A 128 -5.00 2.34 2.63
C ASP A 128 -5.48 3.51 3.48
N LEU A 129 -5.91 3.28 4.73
CA LEU A 129 -6.30 4.35 5.64
C LEU A 129 -5.09 4.99 6.33
N ARG A 130 -4.05 4.21 6.63
CA ARG A 130 -2.86 4.70 7.32
C ARG A 130 -2.03 5.65 6.45
N ARG A 131 -2.11 5.48 5.13
CA ARG A 131 -1.42 6.33 4.15
C ARG A 131 -2.12 7.66 3.89
N LEU A 132 -3.41 7.82 4.24
CA LEU A 132 -4.15 9.05 3.94
C LEU A 132 -3.60 10.25 4.72
N PRO A 133 -3.54 11.43 4.09
CA PRO A 133 -3.18 12.69 4.75
C PRO A 133 -4.39 13.24 5.52
N TRP A 134 -4.74 12.60 6.64
CA TRP A 134 -5.90 12.94 7.49
C TRP A 134 -5.92 14.39 7.95
N GLU A 135 -4.75 15.03 8.05
CA GLU A 135 -4.58 16.43 8.39
C GLU A 135 -5.20 17.39 7.36
N THR A 136 -5.57 16.89 6.18
CA THR A 136 -6.29 17.65 5.14
C THR A 136 -7.80 17.71 5.35
N TRP A 137 -8.31 17.01 6.36
CA TRP A 137 -9.71 17.09 6.78
C TRP A 137 -10.04 18.50 7.30
N ASP A 138 -11.13 19.09 6.81
CA ASP A 138 -11.64 20.42 7.17
C ASP A 138 -11.78 20.66 8.69
N PHE A 139 -11.97 19.59 9.47
CA PHE A 139 -11.89 19.61 10.92
C PHE A 139 -10.65 20.33 11.46
N PHE A 140 -9.48 20.16 10.84
CA PHE A 140 -8.24 20.78 11.31
C PHE A 140 -8.15 22.29 11.05
N ASP A 141 -9.03 22.84 10.21
CA ASP A 141 -9.17 24.28 10.02
C ASP A 141 -9.94 24.91 11.20
N ASP A 142 -10.91 24.18 11.76
CA ASP A 142 -11.67 24.59 12.94
C ASP A 142 -10.90 24.40 14.26
N PHE A 143 -10.02 23.40 14.33
CA PHE A 143 -9.26 23.03 15.52
C PHE A 143 -7.74 23.14 15.25
N PRO A 144 -7.16 24.36 15.31
CA PRO A 144 -5.79 24.60 14.86
C PRO A 144 -4.71 23.92 15.71
N HIS A 145 -5.05 23.54 16.96
CA HIS A 145 -4.20 22.81 17.89
C HIS A 145 -4.40 21.29 17.84
N ALA A 146 -5.27 20.80 16.94
CA ALA A 146 -5.46 19.37 16.73
C ALA A 146 -4.31 18.77 15.91
N ALA A 147 -3.95 17.54 16.25
CA ALA A 147 -2.93 16.76 15.55
C ALA A 147 -3.35 15.29 15.42
N VAL A 148 -2.94 14.65 14.32
CA VAL A 148 -3.29 13.26 13.99
C VAL A 148 -2.18 12.30 14.43
N ALA A 149 -2.59 11.14 14.94
CA ALA A 149 -1.75 9.96 15.03
C ALA A 149 -2.48 8.73 14.47
N ILE A 150 -1.70 7.73 14.09
CA ILE A 150 -2.19 6.41 13.68
C ILE A 150 -1.87 5.43 14.81
N SER A 151 -2.78 4.49 15.06
CA SER A 151 -2.59 3.47 16.09
C SER A 151 -3.09 2.11 15.59
N PRO A 152 -2.38 1.01 15.88
CA PRO A 152 -2.89 -0.32 15.60
C PRO A 152 -4.08 -0.65 16.51
N THR A 153 -4.90 -1.59 16.07
CA THR A 153 -6.01 -2.11 16.89
C THR A 153 -5.53 -3.08 17.97
N LYS A 154 -4.38 -3.74 17.75
CA LYS A 154 -3.72 -4.66 18.69
C LYS A 154 -2.46 -4.00 19.25
N TYR A 155 -2.31 -3.99 20.57
CA TYR A 155 -1.19 -3.38 21.27
C TYR A 155 -1.03 -3.99 22.66
N GLY A 156 0.22 -4.02 23.14
CA GLY A 156 0.59 -4.40 24.50
C GLY A 156 0.72 -3.19 25.43
N LYS A 157 0.77 -3.46 26.73
CA LYS A 157 1.07 -2.45 27.75
C LYS A 157 2.56 -2.14 27.71
N VAL A 158 2.90 -0.85 27.87
CA VAL A 158 4.28 -0.37 27.94
C VAL A 158 4.55 0.17 29.35
N ASN A 159 5.79 0.03 29.81
CA ASN A 159 6.27 0.63 31.05
C ASN A 159 6.34 2.18 30.97
N PRO A 160 5.97 2.90 32.04
CA PRO A 160 6.05 4.36 32.08
C PRO A 160 7.50 4.87 32.08
N VAL A 161 7.71 6.08 31.56
CA VAL A 161 9.02 6.77 31.53
C VAL A 161 9.55 6.96 32.95
N GLN A 162 10.84 6.66 33.15
CA GLN A 162 11.56 7.07 34.36
C GLN A 162 12.42 8.32 34.07
N PRO A 163 12.25 9.43 34.82
CA PRO A 163 13.02 10.65 34.61
C PRO A 163 14.51 10.43 34.87
N GLN A 164 15.37 11.04 34.04
CA GLN A 164 16.83 11.01 34.16
C GLN A 164 17.45 12.41 34.10
N ASN A 165 18.76 12.55 34.32
CA ASN A 165 19.40 13.87 34.29
C ASN A 165 19.65 14.41 32.86
N ARG A 166 19.65 13.53 31.85
CA ARG A 166 19.90 13.87 30.44
C ARG A 166 19.09 12.96 29.49
N VAL A 167 18.80 13.47 28.30
CA VAL A 167 18.16 12.70 27.23
C VAL A 167 19.22 11.91 26.45
N LYS A 168 19.32 10.59 26.64
CA LYS A 168 20.20 9.73 25.84
C LYS A 168 19.56 9.38 24.49
N ILE A 169 20.24 9.70 23.39
CA ILE A 169 19.78 9.48 22.03
C ILE A 169 20.80 8.60 21.30
N LEU A 170 20.34 7.48 20.74
CA LEU A 170 21.12 6.72 19.76
C LEU A 170 20.74 7.19 18.36
N ALA A 171 21.70 7.76 17.63
CA ALA A 171 21.52 8.25 16.28
C ALA A 171 22.26 7.34 15.28
N ILE A 172 21.51 6.53 14.54
CA ILE A 172 22.00 5.69 13.45
C ILE A 172 21.91 6.50 12.16
N LEU A 173 23.06 6.91 11.63
CA LEU A 173 23.18 7.57 10.34
C LEU A 173 23.60 6.50 9.32
N GLY A 174 22.63 6.00 8.57
CA GLY A 174 22.79 4.91 7.61
C GLY A 174 23.49 5.33 6.31
N ASN A 175 23.28 4.55 5.25
CA ASN A 175 23.82 4.83 3.93
C ASN A 175 23.54 6.28 3.50
N SER A 176 24.61 7.00 3.17
CA SER A 176 24.62 8.42 2.82
C SER A 176 24.67 8.73 1.31
N GLU A 177 24.57 7.71 0.44
CA GLU A 177 24.68 7.85 -1.01
C GLU A 177 23.64 8.83 -1.60
N GLY A 178 24.09 10.02 -2.00
CA GLY A 178 23.20 11.02 -2.59
C GLY A 178 22.36 11.81 -1.57
N ILE A 179 22.60 11.65 -0.27
CA ILE A 179 21.90 12.38 0.81
C ILE A 179 22.90 13.01 1.79
N ASN A 180 22.53 14.13 2.44
CA ASN A 180 23.42 14.81 3.38
C ASN A 180 23.04 14.53 4.84
N ILE A 181 23.50 13.38 5.36
CA ILE A 181 23.32 12.99 6.76
C ILE A 181 24.12 13.85 7.75
N ALA A 182 25.12 14.62 7.29
CA ALA A 182 25.90 15.50 8.16
C ALA A 182 25.04 16.65 8.72
N LYS A 183 24.09 17.16 7.93
CA LYS A 183 23.12 18.14 8.43
C LYS A 183 22.18 17.56 9.48
N ASP A 184 21.72 16.31 9.30
CA ASP A 184 20.91 15.64 10.33
C ASP A 184 21.70 15.53 11.65
N ARG A 185 23.00 15.18 11.55
CA ARG A 185 23.93 15.14 12.68
C ARG A 185 24.05 16.49 13.38
N ASP A 186 24.28 17.58 12.64
CA ASP A 186 24.41 18.93 13.20
C ASP A 186 23.17 19.33 14.03
N PHE A 187 21.97 18.98 13.58
CA PHE A 187 20.75 19.29 14.33
C PHE A 187 20.63 18.51 15.65
N LEU A 188 21.17 17.30 15.71
CA LEU A 188 21.15 16.45 16.90
C LEU A 188 22.23 16.85 17.91
N GLU A 189 23.43 17.23 17.44
CA GLU A 189 24.54 17.64 18.32
C GLU A 189 24.22 18.88 19.16
N ASN A 190 23.31 19.73 18.67
CA ASN A 190 22.97 21.02 19.30
C ASN A 190 21.74 20.94 20.24
N LEU A 191 21.35 19.74 20.68
CA LEU A 191 20.17 19.57 21.55
C LEU A 191 20.47 19.91 23.02
N PRO A 192 19.56 20.64 23.71
CA PRO A 192 19.76 21.02 25.10
C PRO A 192 19.64 19.81 26.03
N GLN A 193 20.63 19.62 26.91
CA GLN A 193 20.62 18.55 27.92
C GLN A 193 20.47 17.13 27.34
N ALA A 194 20.93 16.95 26.09
CA ALA A 194 20.99 15.65 25.42
C ALA A 194 22.41 15.08 25.42
N GLU A 195 22.49 13.75 25.45
CA GLU A 195 23.69 12.98 25.15
C GLU A 195 23.40 12.15 23.90
N VAL A 196 24.05 12.50 22.78
CA VAL A 196 23.81 11.85 21.50
C VAL A 196 24.99 10.97 21.13
N HIS A 197 24.74 9.68 20.96
CA HIS A 197 25.71 8.73 20.44
C HIS A 197 25.45 8.49 18.96
N PHE A 198 26.46 8.74 18.12
CA PHE A 198 26.34 8.58 16.67
C PHE A 198 26.96 7.28 16.19
N LEU A 199 26.17 6.46 15.49
CA LEU A 199 26.64 5.36 14.67
C LEU A 199 26.55 5.78 13.20
N VAL A 200 27.69 6.07 12.58
CA VAL A 200 27.76 6.55 11.18
C VAL A 200 28.18 5.42 10.26
N GLU A 201 27.31 5.08 9.31
CA GLU A 201 27.39 3.90 8.45
C GLU A 201 27.87 2.64 9.18
N PRO A 202 27.26 2.26 10.32
CA PRO A 202 27.76 1.18 11.16
C PRO A 202 27.66 -0.18 10.48
N GLN A 203 28.51 -1.10 10.89
CA GLN A 203 28.36 -2.53 10.65
C GLN A 203 27.33 -3.13 11.61
N ARG A 204 26.64 -4.22 11.21
CA ARG A 204 25.58 -4.85 12.01
C ARG A 204 25.97 -5.12 13.48
N HIS A 205 27.19 -5.54 13.75
CA HIS A 205 27.64 -5.83 15.12
C HIS A 205 27.64 -4.60 16.03
N GLN A 206 27.89 -3.40 15.48
CA GLN A 206 27.90 -2.16 16.27
C GLN A 206 26.51 -1.76 16.78
N LEU A 207 25.44 -2.38 16.25
CA LEU A 207 24.08 -2.21 16.77
C LEU A 207 23.86 -2.96 18.10
N GLU A 208 24.82 -3.75 18.58
CA GLU A 208 24.79 -4.37 19.91
C GLU A 208 24.64 -3.34 21.04
N THR A 209 25.04 -2.08 20.82
CA THR A 209 24.82 -0.98 21.76
C THR A 209 23.34 -0.74 22.10
N LEU A 210 22.39 -1.12 21.22
CA LEU A 210 20.96 -1.11 21.52
C LEU A 210 20.57 -2.09 22.63
N TRP A 211 21.41 -3.11 22.86
CA TRP A 211 21.27 -4.11 23.91
C TRP A 211 22.08 -3.73 25.16
N ASP A 212 23.26 -3.16 24.98
CA ASP A 212 24.21 -2.93 26.07
C ASP A 212 23.97 -1.64 26.86
N GLU A 213 23.28 -0.66 26.25
CA GLU A 213 23.06 0.66 26.85
C GLU A 213 21.57 1.04 26.93
N GLU A 214 21.25 1.96 27.86
CA GLU A 214 19.91 2.56 27.95
C GLU A 214 19.75 3.73 26.98
N TRP A 215 18.67 3.70 26.18
CA TRP A 215 18.35 4.75 25.21
C TRP A 215 16.94 5.27 25.41
N HIS A 216 16.76 6.60 25.40
CA HIS A 216 15.43 7.22 25.49
C HIS A 216 14.81 7.45 24.12
N ILE A 217 15.65 7.84 23.15
CA ILE A 217 15.26 8.13 21.78
C ILE A 217 16.16 7.33 20.82
N LEU A 218 15.54 6.61 19.89
CA LEU A 218 16.20 6.02 18.74
C LEU A 218 15.95 6.91 17.53
N PHE A 219 17.01 7.37 16.88
CA PHE A 219 16.94 8.16 15.65
C PHE A 219 17.60 7.40 14.50
N PHE A 220 16.93 7.35 13.35
CA PHE A 220 17.48 6.82 12.11
C PHE A 220 17.35 7.85 10.99
N ALA A 221 18.46 8.10 10.27
CA ALA A 221 18.49 8.84 9.01
C ALA A 221 19.31 8.05 7.99
N GLY A 222 18.76 7.84 6.80
CA GLY A 222 19.40 7.04 5.76
C GLY A 222 18.40 6.54 4.73
N HIS A 223 18.86 5.69 3.83
CA HIS A 223 17.96 5.01 2.88
C HIS A 223 17.11 3.94 3.59
N SER A 224 15.82 3.90 3.25
CA SER A 224 14.91 2.82 3.64
C SER A 224 13.96 2.46 2.50
N TYR A 225 13.45 1.23 2.51
CA TYR A 225 12.51 0.72 1.51
C TYR A 225 11.68 -0.42 2.10
N SER A 226 10.38 -0.43 1.86
CA SER A 226 9.46 -1.51 2.20
C SER A 226 9.04 -2.28 0.96
N GLN A 227 8.92 -3.61 1.07
CA GLN A 227 8.32 -4.44 0.03
C GLN A 227 6.86 -4.02 -0.20
N GLY A 228 6.35 -4.29 -1.41
CA GLY A 228 5.18 -3.62 -1.99
C GLY A 228 3.81 -3.87 -1.33
N ASP A 229 3.76 -4.58 -0.20
CA ASP A 229 2.63 -4.79 0.70
C ASP A 229 2.72 -3.98 2.00
N GLY A 230 3.86 -3.38 2.32
CA GLY A 230 4.11 -2.69 3.58
C GLY A 230 4.30 -3.64 4.77
N ASP A 231 4.55 -4.92 4.52
CA ASP A 231 4.73 -5.93 5.58
C ASP A 231 6.21 -6.19 5.92
N CYS A 232 7.14 -5.79 5.05
CA CYS A 232 8.59 -5.95 5.27
C CYS A 232 9.38 -4.66 4.91
N GLY A 233 9.80 -3.90 5.93
CA GLY A 233 10.63 -2.70 5.84
C GLY A 233 12.13 -3.01 6.04
N TYR A 234 12.96 -2.43 5.16
CA TYR A 234 14.42 -2.50 5.22
C TYR A 234 15.03 -1.12 5.47
N ILE A 235 16.05 -1.07 6.31
CA ILE A 235 16.93 0.10 6.50
C ILE A 235 18.34 -0.22 6.01
N TYR A 236 18.95 0.71 5.30
CA TYR A 236 20.35 0.61 4.88
C TYR A 236 21.23 1.24 5.96
N ILE A 237 21.81 0.41 6.82
CA ILE A 237 22.66 0.88 7.91
C ILE A 237 24.04 1.32 7.42
N ASN A 238 24.49 0.86 6.26
CA ASN A 238 25.67 1.35 5.57
C ASN A 238 25.54 1.08 4.06
N GLN A 239 26.58 1.36 3.27
CA GLN A 239 26.57 1.19 1.81
C GLN A 239 26.39 -0.27 1.35
N THR A 240 26.78 -1.23 2.18
CA THR A 240 26.83 -2.66 1.83
C THR A 240 25.78 -3.51 2.52
N GLU A 241 25.31 -3.09 3.69
CA GLU A 241 24.39 -3.84 4.53
C GLU A 241 23.03 -3.15 4.62
N LYS A 242 21.99 -3.96 4.43
CA LYS A 242 20.61 -3.61 4.75
C LYS A 242 20.09 -4.58 5.81
N LEU A 243 19.22 -4.09 6.68
CA LEU A 243 18.58 -4.88 7.73
C LEU A 243 17.07 -4.83 7.56
N ALA A 244 16.40 -5.97 7.68
CA ALA A 244 14.96 -5.98 7.89
C ALA A 244 14.66 -5.54 9.32
N ILE A 245 13.53 -4.88 9.57
CA ILE A 245 13.16 -4.54 10.95
C ILE A 245 12.94 -5.78 11.80
N SER A 246 12.39 -6.84 11.21
CA SER A 246 12.32 -8.17 11.83
C SER A 246 13.69 -8.72 12.31
N ASP A 247 14.80 -8.36 11.67
CA ASP A 247 16.15 -8.73 12.14
C ASP A 247 16.51 -8.07 13.47
N LEU A 248 15.94 -6.89 13.75
CA LEU A 248 16.15 -6.10 14.96
C LEU A 248 15.08 -6.37 16.02
N ARG A 249 14.11 -7.25 15.77
CA ARG A 249 12.97 -7.51 16.66
C ARG A 249 13.39 -7.74 18.11
N HIS A 250 14.29 -8.69 18.36
CA HIS A 250 14.70 -9.02 19.72
C HIS A 250 15.50 -7.89 20.37
N THR A 251 16.38 -7.24 19.61
CA THR A 251 17.19 -6.12 20.07
C THR A 251 16.34 -4.92 20.45
N LEU A 252 15.38 -4.54 19.60
CA LEU A 252 14.43 -3.47 19.88
C LEU A 252 13.47 -3.84 21.01
N GLN A 253 13.01 -5.11 21.08
CA GLN A 253 12.16 -5.55 22.17
C GLN A 253 12.86 -5.44 23.53
N HIS A 254 14.14 -5.82 23.61
CA HIS A 254 14.95 -5.60 24.81
C HIS A 254 15.11 -4.11 25.14
N ALA A 255 15.39 -3.28 24.13
CA ALA A 255 15.46 -1.83 24.29
C ALA A 255 14.14 -1.22 24.81
N ILE A 256 12.98 -1.80 24.47
CA ILE A 256 11.66 -1.35 24.91
C ILE A 256 11.32 -1.87 26.33
N ASP A 257 11.52 -3.17 26.57
CA ASP A 257 11.05 -3.85 27.78
C ASP A 257 11.95 -3.56 28.99
N ASP A 258 13.27 -3.66 28.79
CA ASP A 258 14.27 -3.59 29.85
C ASP A 258 15.00 -2.23 29.90
N GLN A 259 14.94 -1.42 28.84
CA GLN A 259 15.83 -0.26 28.63
C GLN A 259 15.16 1.01 28.03
N LYS A 260 14.12 1.53 28.68
CA LYS A 260 13.66 2.94 28.63
C LYS A 260 13.32 3.57 27.26
N LEU A 261 13.38 2.89 26.11
CA LEU A 261 13.10 3.51 24.81
C LEU A 261 11.65 4.01 24.70
N GLN A 262 11.46 5.33 24.49
CA GLN A 262 10.13 5.96 24.45
C GLN A 262 9.74 6.49 23.08
N LEU A 263 10.71 6.93 22.28
CA LEU A 263 10.47 7.55 21.00
C LEU A 263 11.43 7.01 19.95
N ALA A 264 10.90 6.56 18.82
CA ALA A 264 11.70 6.24 17.64
C ALA A 264 11.38 7.20 16.49
N ILE A 265 12.39 7.81 15.90
CA ILE A 265 12.24 8.77 14.80
C ILE A 265 12.93 8.19 13.57
N PHE A 266 12.13 7.81 12.57
CA PHE A 266 12.62 7.32 11.28
C PHE A 266 12.52 8.45 10.26
N ASN A 267 13.59 9.22 10.15
CA ASN A 267 13.71 10.31 9.18
C ASN A 267 14.13 9.75 7.80
N SER A 268 13.41 8.75 7.29
CA SER A 268 13.75 8.01 6.06
C SER A 268 12.51 7.74 5.18
N CYS A 269 12.74 7.22 3.97
CA CYS A 269 11.77 7.22 2.87
C CYS A 269 10.64 6.20 2.89
N ASP A 270 10.54 5.33 3.89
CA ASP A 270 9.46 4.33 3.87
C ASP A 270 8.99 4.01 5.28
N GLY A 271 8.27 4.96 5.86
CA GLY A 271 7.93 4.94 7.26
C GLY A 271 6.73 4.05 7.60
N LEU A 272 5.77 3.84 6.70
CA LEU A 272 4.56 3.06 7.03
C LEU A 272 4.78 1.55 7.01
N GLY A 273 5.57 1.02 6.08
CA GLY A 273 5.93 -0.40 6.12
C GLY A 273 6.81 -0.74 7.31
N LEU A 274 7.78 0.12 7.60
CA LEU A 274 8.54 0.09 8.86
C LEU A 274 7.63 0.19 10.09
N ALA A 275 6.70 1.15 10.13
CA ALA A 275 5.80 1.33 11.26
C ALA A 275 4.92 0.09 11.49
N ASN A 276 4.53 -0.64 10.46
CA ASN A 276 3.70 -1.83 10.60
C ASN A 276 4.45 -2.96 11.33
N GLU A 277 5.72 -3.18 10.99
CA GLU A 277 6.59 -4.12 11.71
C GLU A 277 6.95 -3.63 13.12
N LEU A 278 7.35 -2.36 13.24
CA LEU A 278 7.76 -1.76 14.51
C LEU A 278 6.61 -1.66 15.52
N GLN A 279 5.38 -1.47 15.05
CA GLN A 279 4.19 -1.48 15.91
C GLN A 279 3.97 -2.83 16.59
N GLN A 280 4.38 -3.95 15.97
CA GLN A 280 4.30 -5.27 16.61
C GLN A 280 5.21 -5.38 17.85
N LEU A 281 6.24 -4.55 17.93
CA LEU A 281 7.18 -4.47 19.06
C LEU A 281 6.65 -3.60 20.21
N ASN A 282 5.48 -2.98 20.03
CA ASN A 282 4.87 -2.07 21.01
C ASN A 282 5.73 -0.84 21.35
N ILE A 283 6.53 -0.33 20.41
CA ILE A 283 7.25 0.94 20.61
C ILE A 283 6.24 2.03 21.03
N PRO A 284 6.53 2.83 22.07
CA PRO A 284 5.50 3.67 22.68
C PRO A 284 5.01 4.74 21.71
N GLN A 285 5.95 5.48 21.11
CA GLN A 285 5.68 6.53 20.13
C GLN A 285 6.73 6.49 19.01
N MET A 286 6.29 6.74 17.79
CA MET A 286 7.17 6.79 16.62
C MET A 286 6.78 7.95 15.71
N ILE A 287 7.79 8.54 15.06
CA ILE A 287 7.57 9.44 13.91
C ILE A 287 8.11 8.74 12.67
N VAL A 288 7.26 8.63 11.66
CA VAL A 288 7.57 7.98 10.38
C VAL A 288 7.04 8.82 9.22
N MET A 289 7.58 8.61 8.02
CA MET A 289 7.08 9.26 6.80
C MET A 289 6.10 8.34 6.05
N ARG A 290 4.95 8.86 5.64
CA ARG A 290 3.95 8.09 4.86
C ARG A 290 4.47 7.69 3.48
N GLU A 291 5.33 8.51 2.89
CA GLU A 291 5.92 8.32 1.57
C GLU A 291 7.42 8.68 1.59
N PRO A 292 8.19 8.30 0.55
CA PRO A 292 9.55 8.77 0.36
C PRO A 292 9.63 10.30 0.37
N VAL A 293 10.54 10.86 1.15
CA VAL A 293 10.73 12.31 1.24
C VAL A 293 12.09 12.72 0.66
N PRO A 294 12.17 13.92 0.04
CA PRO A 294 13.44 14.55 -0.33
C PRO A 294 14.38 14.71 0.86
N ASP A 295 15.68 14.70 0.63
CA ASP A 295 16.67 14.91 1.69
C ASP A 295 16.51 16.27 2.37
N GLN A 296 16.30 17.32 1.57
CA GLN A 296 16.05 18.67 2.06
C GLN A 296 14.77 18.75 2.91
N PHE A 297 13.73 18.00 2.53
CA PHE A 297 12.49 17.93 3.30
C PHE A 297 12.74 17.34 4.69
N ALA A 298 13.40 16.17 4.72
CA ALA A 298 13.69 15.45 5.95
C ALA A 298 14.52 16.30 6.93
N GLN A 299 15.50 17.05 6.42
CA GLN A 299 16.33 17.98 7.22
C GLN A 299 15.51 19.15 7.79
N GLU A 300 14.69 19.81 6.98
CA GLU A 300 13.87 20.94 7.45
C GLU A 300 12.78 20.49 8.43
N PHE A 301 12.17 19.31 8.20
CA PHE A 301 11.27 18.70 9.18
C PHE A 301 11.97 18.47 10.51
N LEU A 302 13.11 17.80 10.50
CA LEU A 302 13.88 17.47 11.70
C LEU A 302 14.24 18.73 12.49
N LYS A 303 14.75 19.75 11.82
CA LYS A 303 15.09 21.05 12.40
C LYS A 303 13.89 21.73 13.08
N TYR A 304 12.74 21.82 12.42
CA TYR A 304 11.55 22.46 13.01
C TYR A 304 10.95 21.65 14.15
N PHE A 305 10.94 20.33 14.02
CA PHE A 305 10.48 19.40 15.03
C PHE A 305 11.34 19.47 16.28
N LEU A 306 12.66 19.22 16.17
CA LEU A 306 13.58 19.20 17.30
C LEU A 306 13.57 20.53 18.05
N LYS A 307 13.59 21.66 17.34
CA LYS A 307 13.52 22.99 17.96
C LYS A 307 12.27 23.20 18.83
N SER A 308 11.14 22.61 18.44
CA SER A 308 9.88 22.74 19.19
C SER A 308 9.79 21.71 20.30
N PHE A 309 10.20 20.48 20.02
CA PHE A 309 10.15 19.38 20.98
C PHE A 309 11.12 19.61 22.13
N SER A 310 12.38 19.95 21.85
CA SER A 310 13.41 20.21 22.87
C SER A 310 13.18 21.50 23.67
N SER A 311 12.16 22.29 23.33
CA SER A 311 11.72 23.45 24.11
C SER A 311 10.55 23.14 25.05
N GLY A 312 10.25 21.86 25.28
CA GLY A 312 9.20 21.40 26.20
C GLY A 312 7.80 21.29 25.59
N GLN A 313 7.62 21.47 24.27
CA GLN A 313 6.32 21.23 23.64
C GLN A 313 6.03 19.73 23.54
N SER A 314 4.75 19.34 23.56
CA SER A 314 4.33 17.94 23.37
C SER A 314 4.78 17.40 22.00
N LEU A 315 4.91 16.08 21.88
CA LEU A 315 5.19 15.41 20.60
C LEU A 315 4.22 15.86 19.50
N TYR A 316 2.91 15.86 19.78
CA TYR A 316 1.86 16.22 18.84
C TYR A 316 1.94 17.67 18.39
N SER A 317 2.09 18.60 19.33
CA SER A 317 2.23 20.02 19.03
C SER A 317 3.49 20.30 18.21
N SER A 318 4.59 19.63 18.54
CA SER A 318 5.87 19.77 17.84
C SER A 318 5.81 19.28 16.40
N VAL A 319 5.22 18.11 16.16
CA VAL A 319 5.01 17.59 14.79
C VAL A 319 4.08 18.51 14.01
N ARG A 320 2.93 18.91 14.57
CA ARG A 320 1.97 19.78 13.90
C ARG A 320 2.58 21.13 13.52
N LYS A 321 3.37 21.71 14.42
CA LYS A 321 4.08 22.97 14.17
C LYS A 321 5.16 22.83 13.09
N ALA A 322 5.88 21.71 13.06
CA ALA A 322 6.84 21.41 11.99
C ALA A 322 6.14 21.27 10.63
N GLN A 323 5.03 20.51 10.55
CA GLN A 323 4.21 20.38 9.35
C GLN A 323 3.75 21.75 8.83
N LYS A 324 3.18 22.60 9.69
CA LYS A 324 2.75 23.96 9.30
C LYS A 324 3.90 24.82 8.79
N LYS A 325 5.07 24.80 9.45
CA LYS A 325 6.24 25.55 8.98
C LYS A 325 6.77 25.06 7.64
N LEU A 326 6.75 23.75 7.40
CA LEU A 326 7.08 23.18 6.10
C LEU A 326 6.10 23.66 5.04
N HIS A 327 4.80 23.64 5.35
CA HIS A 327 3.74 24.10 4.46
C HIS A 327 3.91 25.58 4.07
N ASP A 328 4.10 26.46 5.05
CA ASP A 328 4.02 27.90 4.86
C ASP A 328 5.37 28.57 4.47
N LEU A 329 6.49 28.09 5.04
CA LEU A 329 7.74 28.88 5.09
C LEU A 329 8.92 28.28 4.32
N SER A 330 8.84 27.01 3.93
CA SER A 330 10.01 26.29 3.41
C SER A 330 10.12 26.29 1.87
N GLY A 331 9.07 26.72 1.16
CA GLY A 331 8.98 26.58 -0.29
C GLY A 331 8.90 25.11 -0.78
N ILE A 332 8.73 24.16 0.14
CA ILE A 332 8.61 22.74 -0.18
C ILE A 332 7.30 22.45 -0.90
N GLU A 333 6.17 23.00 -0.45
CA GLU A 333 4.87 22.69 -1.05
C GLU A 333 4.76 23.09 -2.52
N SER A 334 5.45 24.15 -2.95
CA SER A 334 5.49 24.52 -4.35
C SER A 334 6.29 23.55 -5.22
N ARG A 335 7.24 22.82 -4.63
CA ARG A 335 8.06 21.80 -5.30
C ARG A 335 7.49 20.39 -5.13
N PHE A 336 6.85 20.12 -4.01
CA PHE A 336 6.39 18.82 -3.55
C PHE A 336 5.00 18.93 -2.89
N PRO A 337 3.94 19.14 -3.69
CA PRO A 337 2.58 19.29 -3.18
C PRO A 337 2.13 18.13 -2.30
N GLY A 338 1.71 18.45 -1.07
CA GLY A 338 1.25 17.50 -0.08
C GLY A 338 2.34 16.90 0.82
N ALA A 339 3.62 17.21 0.58
CA ALA A 339 4.73 16.65 1.33
C ALA A 339 4.69 17.01 2.82
N SER A 340 4.20 18.20 3.19
CA SER A 340 4.11 18.65 4.58
C SER A 340 3.23 17.75 5.45
N PHE A 341 2.36 16.94 4.86
CA PHE A 341 1.51 15.97 5.55
C PHE A 341 2.09 14.56 5.58
N LEU A 342 3.32 14.32 5.10
CA LEU A 342 3.95 13.00 5.13
C LEU A 342 4.43 12.55 6.52
N PRO A 343 4.99 13.42 7.38
CA PRO A 343 5.37 13.02 8.72
C PRO A 343 4.13 12.67 9.55
N VAL A 344 4.09 11.48 10.13
CA VAL A 344 2.96 11.01 10.94
C VAL A 344 3.43 10.37 12.23
N ILE A 345 2.68 10.61 13.31
CA ILE A 345 2.87 9.94 14.59
C ILE A 345 2.21 8.57 14.55
N CYS A 346 2.96 7.53 14.87
CA CYS A 346 2.43 6.21 15.19
C CYS A 346 2.54 6.00 16.70
N GLN A 347 1.41 5.76 17.37
CA GLN A 347 1.35 5.71 18.83
C GLN A 347 0.71 4.42 19.35
N ASN A 348 1.36 3.84 20.36
CA ASN A 348 0.73 2.88 21.26
C ASN A 348 -0.33 3.62 22.11
N PRO A 349 -1.60 3.22 22.06
CA PRO A 349 -2.68 3.98 22.69
C PRO A 349 -2.70 3.85 24.23
N THR A 350 -1.82 3.04 24.82
CA THR A 350 -1.69 2.89 26.28
C THR A 350 -0.82 3.94 26.94
N VAL A 351 -0.08 4.73 26.16
CA VAL A 351 0.87 5.73 26.71
C VAL A 351 0.36 7.15 26.54
N ALA A 352 0.68 8.01 27.50
CA ALA A 352 0.50 9.45 27.37
C ALA A 352 1.56 10.03 26.41
N PRO A 353 1.27 11.14 25.70
CA PRO A 353 2.23 11.79 24.83
C PRO A 353 3.42 12.27 25.64
N ILE A 354 4.62 12.08 25.10
CA ILE A 354 5.84 12.49 25.77
C ILE A 354 6.17 13.96 25.48
N THR A 355 6.78 14.63 26.46
CA THR A 355 7.44 15.92 26.34
C THR A 355 8.94 15.75 26.57
N TRP A 356 9.74 16.72 26.15
CA TRP A 356 11.18 16.70 26.43
C TRP A 356 11.49 16.67 27.93
N ASP A 357 10.70 17.39 28.73
CA ASP A 357 10.89 17.49 30.17
C ASP A 357 10.53 16.18 30.91
N ASP A 358 9.73 15.29 30.31
CA ASP A 358 9.42 13.98 30.92
C ASP A 358 10.65 13.06 30.98
N PHE A 359 11.65 13.31 30.14
CA PHE A 359 12.94 12.64 30.22
C PHE A 359 13.84 13.21 31.33
N LEU A 360 13.53 14.39 31.85
CA LEU A 360 14.39 15.16 32.74
C LEU A 360 13.91 15.13 34.20
N VAL A 361 14.82 14.94 35.14
CA VAL A 361 14.55 15.10 36.56
C VAL A 361 14.24 16.58 36.83
N LYS A 362 13.02 16.87 37.31
CA LYS A 362 12.65 18.23 37.73
C LYS A 362 13.49 18.61 38.96
N PRO A 363 14.15 19.79 38.99
CA PRO A 363 14.86 20.23 40.20
C PRO A 363 13.87 20.34 41.37
N GLU A 364 14.22 19.75 42.51
CA GLU A 364 13.45 19.91 43.75
C GLU A 364 13.37 21.40 44.10
N VAL A 365 12.19 21.99 43.92
CA VAL A 365 11.86 23.24 44.60
C VAL A 365 11.70 22.87 46.07
N LYS A 366 12.70 23.20 46.90
CA LYS A 366 12.56 23.14 48.36
C LYS A 366 11.40 24.05 48.77
N SER A 367 10.21 23.50 48.92
CA SER A 367 9.10 24.18 49.57
C SER A 367 9.43 24.30 51.06
N GLU A 368 9.52 25.53 51.57
CA GLU A 368 9.52 25.78 53.01
C GLU A 368 8.27 25.15 53.65
N PRO A 369 8.39 24.53 54.84
CA PRO A 369 7.24 23.90 55.49
C PRO A 369 6.21 24.97 55.87
N PRO A 370 4.90 24.70 55.72
CA PRO A 370 3.86 25.62 56.14
C PRO A 370 3.88 25.78 57.67
N PRO A 371 3.49 26.95 58.21
CA PRO A 371 3.49 27.19 59.64
C PRO A 371 2.50 26.25 60.34
N THR A 372 2.98 25.60 61.39
CA THR A 372 2.21 24.67 62.22
C THR A 372 1.15 25.44 63.01
N THR A 373 -0.12 25.32 62.61
CA THR A 373 -1.25 25.75 63.45
C THR A 373 -1.74 24.57 64.30
N VAL A 374 -1.76 24.83 65.60
CA VAL A 374 -2.19 23.94 66.68
C VAL A 374 -3.68 23.60 66.53
N LEU A 375 -4.00 22.31 66.68
CA LEU A 375 -5.36 21.78 66.77
C LEU A 375 -5.98 22.15 68.13
N GLU A 376 -7.15 22.78 68.12
CA GLU A 376 -8.12 22.73 69.21
C GLU A 376 -9.43 22.11 68.69
N ASP A 377 -9.91 21.09 69.42
CA ASP A 377 -11.24 20.49 69.36
C ASP A 377 -12.07 21.01 70.57
N PRO A 378 -13.40 20.80 70.70
CA PRO A 378 -14.54 20.68 69.75
C PRO A 378 -15.71 21.61 70.26
N PRO A 379 -17.07 21.44 70.04
CA PRO A 379 -17.87 20.25 70.33
C PRO A 379 -19.09 19.95 69.39
N ALA A 380 -19.68 18.78 69.63
CA ALA A 380 -20.80 18.13 68.93
C ALA A 380 -22.20 18.74 69.16
N LYS A 381 -23.17 18.44 68.26
CA LYS A 381 -24.51 17.88 68.60
C LYS A 381 -25.44 17.58 67.39
N ASN A 382 -25.99 16.36 67.43
CA ASN A 382 -27.37 15.89 67.20
C ASN A 382 -28.10 15.97 65.82
N ASN A 383 -28.36 14.77 65.28
CA ASN A 383 -29.65 14.14 64.89
C ASN A 383 -30.85 15.00 64.45
N LEU A 384 -31.43 14.71 63.27
CA LEU A 384 -32.89 14.44 63.09
C LEU A 384 -33.30 13.88 61.69
N LEU A 385 -33.58 12.57 61.63
CA LEU A 385 -34.77 11.82 61.13
C LEU A 385 -35.86 12.43 60.17
N LYS A 386 -36.38 11.53 59.28
CA LYS A 386 -37.73 11.40 58.61
C LYS A 386 -37.83 11.79 57.10
N LEU A 387 -38.59 11.16 56.17
CA LEU A 387 -39.55 10.02 56.14
C LEU A 387 -39.87 9.57 54.66
N ILE A 388 -39.94 8.24 54.42
CA ILE A 388 -40.93 7.36 53.71
C ILE A 388 -41.68 7.74 52.40
N GLY A 389 -41.75 6.74 51.47
CA GLY A 389 -42.91 6.36 50.61
C GLY A 389 -42.51 5.51 49.37
N ILE A 390 -42.42 4.17 49.38
CA ILE A 390 -43.41 3.05 49.28
C ILE A 390 -44.15 2.90 47.90
N THR A 391 -43.71 1.87 47.14
CA THR A 391 -44.36 0.91 46.18
C THR A 391 -45.34 1.41 45.09
N ILE A 392 -45.35 0.88 43.86
CA ILE A 392 -45.87 -0.45 43.44
C ILE A 392 -45.29 -0.83 42.05
N ALA A 393 -44.85 -2.07 41.88
CA ALA A 393 -44.62 -2.70 40.58
C ALA A 393 -45.66 -3.81 40.38
N ALA A 394 -46.44 -3.73 39.30
CA ALA A 394 -47.42 -4.74 38.91
C ALA A 394 -47.05 -5.34 37.55
N ILE A 395 -47.06 -6.66 37.49
CA ILE A 395 -46.80 -7.54 36.34
C ILE A 395 -48.07 -7.64 35.49
N GLY A 396 -47.95 -7.68 34.16
CA GLY A 396 -49.04 -8.01 33.24
C GLY A 396 -48.54 -8.41 31.84
N LEU A 397 -48.78 -9.66 31.46
CA LEU A 397 -48.46 -10.34 30.20
C LEU A 397 -49.43 -9.99 29.05
N LEU A 398 -48.89 -9.88 27.82
CA LEU A 398 -49.33 -10.35 26.47
C LEU A 398 -50.81 -10.22 26.01
N PRO A 399 -51.18 -10.47 24.73
CA PRO A 399 -50.59 -10.15 23.41
C PRO A 399 -51.63 -9.47 22.47
N GLY A 400 -51.28 -9.07 21.24
CA GLY A 400 -52.30 -8.60 20.29
C GLY A 400 -51.81 -8.10 18.94
N THR A 401 -51.87 -8.98 17.95
CA THR A 401 -51.78 -8.76 16.49
C THR A 401 -52.97 -7.99 15.93
N ILE A 402 -52.80 -7.36 14.74
CA ILE A 402 -53.73 -7.20 13.58
C ILE A 402 -53.26 -5.96 12.79
N SER A 403 -52.52 -6.14 11.69
CA SER A 403 -52.97 -6.20 10.28
C SER A 403 -53.22 -4.83 9.63
N LEU A 404 -52.52 -4.54 8.52
CA LEU A 404 -53.15 -4.45 7.19
C LEU A 404 -52.13 -4.18 6.06
N VAL A 405 -52.39 -4.91 4.98
CA VAL A 405 -51.72 -5.00 3.68
C VAL A 405 -52.07 -3.79 2.81
N ALA A 406 -51.12 -3.32 1.98
CA ALA A 406 -51.46 -2.76 0.67
C ALA A 406 -50.31 -2.96 -0.33
N ILE A 407 -50.68 -3.59 -1.44
CA ILE A 407 -49.93 -3.88 -2.66
C ILE A 407 -49.76 -2.59 -3.47
N GLY A 408 -48.62 -2.43 -4.17
CA GLY A 408 -48.47 -1.34 -5.13
C GLY A 408 -47.16 -1.38 -5.92
N SER A 409 -47.08 -2.25 -6.92
CA SER A 409 -46.10 -2.13 -8.02
C SER A 409 -46.43 -0.91 -8.88
N TRP A 410 -45.61 0.13 -8.87
CA TRP A 410 -45.59 1.14 -9.93
C TRP A 410 -44.14 1.47 -10.31
N LEU A 411 -43.79 1.13 -11.56
CA LEU A 411 -42.67 1.70 -12.29
C LEU A 411 -42.84 3.22 -12.31
N TRP A 412 -41.81 3.98 -11.94
CA TRP A 412 -41.55 5.29 -12.54
C TRP A 412 -40.04 5.48 -12.67
N TRP A 413 -39.62 5.74 -13.90
CA TRP A 413 -38.28 6.14 -14.27
C TRP A 413 -37.91 7.44 -13.54
N GLY A 414 -36.79 7.42 -12.83
CA GLY A 414 -36.07 8.62 -12.39
C GLY A 414 -34.63 8.47 -12.82
N SER A 415 -34.27 9.05 -13.96
CA SER A 415 -32.91 9.13 -14.47
C SER A 415 -31.93 9.62 -13.38
N PRO A 416 -30.68 9.13 -13.33
CA PRO A 416 -29.68 9.74 -12.48
C PRO A 416 -29.31 11.12 -13.07
N ILE A 417 -29.84 12.18 -12.47
CA ILE A 417 -29.29 13.53 -12.62
C ILE A 417 -28.22 13.68 -11.54
N CYS A 418 -26.99 13.29 -11.88
CA CYS A 418 -25.80 14.02 -11.52
C CYS A 418 -24.91 13.98 -12.75
N SER A 419 -24.98 15.07 -13.51
CA SER A 419 -24.07 15.32 -14.61
C SER A 419 -22.64 15.34 -14.07
N PHE A 420 -21.84 14.39 -14.52
CA PHE A 420 -20.40 14.49 -14.46
C PHE A 420 -20.01 15.78 -15.18
N ARG A 421 -19.57 16.78 -14.42
CA ARG A 421 -18.77 17.85 -14.99
C ARG A 421 -17.36 17.28 -15.16
N ASP A 422 -17.23 16.57 -16.26
CA ASP A 422 -16.00 16.03 -16.81
C ASP A 422 -14.94 17.14 -16.85
N SER A 423 -14.00 17.08 -15.92
CA SER A 423 -12.78 17.89 -15.95
C SER A 423 -11.82 17.24 -16.94
N ARG A 424 -12.20 17.21 -18.22
CA ARG A 424 -11.25 17.01 -19.31
C ARG A 424 -10.30 18.21 -19.30
N THR A 425 -9.17 18.06 -18.62
CA THR A 425 -7.90 18.78 -18.87
C THR A 425 -6.86 18.22 -17.87
N LYS A 426 -5.79 17.51 -18.22
CA LYS A 426 -5.27 17.00 -19.50
C LYS A 426 -4.47 15.75 -19.12
N LEU A 427 -4.91 14.55 -19.51
CA LEU A 427 -3.90 13.64 -20.04
C LEU A 427 -3.25 14.44 -21.18
N LYS A 428 -1.95 14.78 -21.12
CA LYS A 428 -1.21 15.34 -22.27
C LYS A 428 -1.06 14.26 -23.37
N ILE A 429 -2.14 13.57 -23.67
CA ILE A 429 -2.26 12.63 -24.76
C ILE A 429 -2.82 13.43 -25.92
N LYS A 430 -2.06 13.56 -27.00
CA LYS A 430 -2.66 13.89 -28.30
C LYS A 430 -3.53 12.70 -28.69
N ILE A 431 -4.84 12.84 -28.52
CA ILE A 431 -5.79 11.82 -28.97
C ILE A 431 -5.96 12.02 -30.47
N PRO A 432 -5.64 11.03 -31.30
CA PRO A 432 -5.82 11.16 -32.73
C PRO A 432 -7.32 11.17 -33.04
N GLN A 433 -7.78 12.14 -33.83
CA GLN A 433 -9.18 12.34 -34.18
C GLN A 433 -9.50 11.86 -35.60
N GLY A 434 -10.75 11.44 -35.83
CA GLY A 434 -11.31 11.24 -37.17
C GLY A 434 -10.91 9.93 -37.87
N GLN A 435 -10.31 8.97 -37.15
CA GLN A 435 -9.95 7.65 -37.68
C GLN A 435 -10.24 6.53 -36.67
N ILE A 436 -10.60 5.36 -37.17
CA ILE A 436 -10.71 4.12 -36.40
C ILE A 436 -9.36 3.39 -36.43
N PHE A 437 -8.78 3.12 -35.25
CA PHE A 437 -7.51 2.41 -35.13
C PHE A 437 -7.71 0.92 -34.88
N ASN A 438 -7.00 0.10 -35.66
CA ASN A 438 -6.95 -1.34 -35.45
C ASN A 438 -5.91 -1.70 -34.41
N TYR A 439 -6.25 -2.60 -33.49
CA TYR A 439 -5.34 -3.12 -32.49
C TYR A 439 -5.62 -4.59 -32.18
N GLY A 440 -4.66 -5.24 -31.56
CA GLY A 440 -4.76 -6.68 -31.27
C GLY A 440 -3.45 -7.30 -30.80
N GLY A 441 -3.39 -8.62 -30.82
CA GLY A 441 -2.20 -9.40 -30.45
C GLY A 441 -2.48 -10.43 -29.37
N SER A 442 -1.88 -10.26 -28.20
CA SER A 442 -1.85 -11.22 -27.10
C SER A 442 -3.24 -11.74 -26.70
N THR A 443 -3.41 -13.07 -26.71
CA THR A 443 -4.63 -13.73 -26.21
C THR A 443 -4.80 -13.62 -24.70
N THR A 444 -3.74 -13.32 -23.94
CA THR A 444 -3.84 -13.04 -22.49
C THR A 444 -4.60 -11.75 -22.21
N SER A 445 -4.64 -10.80 -23.15
CA SER A 445 -5.32 -9.52 -22.94
C SER A 445 -6.83 -9.59 -23.13
N VAL A 446 -7.35 -10.71 -23.68
CA VAL A 446 -8.80 -10.91 -23.92
C VAL A 446 -9.62 -10.63 -22.67
N SER A 447 -9.13 -11.08 -21.51
CA SER A 447 -9.88 -11.00 -20.26
C SER A 447 -10.18 -9.57 -19.83
N PHE A 448 -9.31 -8.58 -20.10
CA PHE A 448 -9.55 -7.18 -19.69
C PHE A 448 -9.84 -6.23 -20.85
N ALA A 449 -9.49 -6.61 -22.09
CA ALA A 449 -9.53 -5.69 -23.22
C ALA A 449 -10.96 -5.27 -23.60
N GLU A 450 -11.97 -6.13 -23.42
CA GLU A 450 -13.38 -5.76 -23.66
C GLU A 450 -13.88 -4.72 -22.64
N ALA A 451 -13.66 -4.97 -21.35
CA ALA A 451 -14.02 -4.02 -20.29
C ALA A 451 -13.32 -2.67 -20.49
N LEU A 452 -12.04 -2.70 -20.87
CA LEU A 452 -11.29 -1.50 -21.19
C LEU A 452 -11.83 -0.79 -22.44
N HIS A 453 -12.24 -1.53 -23.48
CA HIS A 453 -12.77 -0.97 -24.71
C HIS A 453 -14.08 -0.21 -24.48
N GLU A 454 -14.99 -0.77 -23.68
CA GLU A 454 -16.23 -0.09 -23.30
C GLU A 454 -15.97 1.15 -22.43
N GLU A 455 -15.01 1.05 -21.52
CA GLU A 455 -14.61 2.18 -20.69
C GLU A 455 -13.98 3.31 -21.53
N LEU A 456 -13.12 2.97 -22.50
CA LEU A 456 -12.53 3.94 -23.42
C LEU A 456 -13.57 4.66 -24.27
N LYS A 457 -14.63 3.97 -24.74
CA LYS A 457 -15.73 4.62 -25.46
C LYS A 457 -16.45 5.67 -24.61
N THR A 458 -16.56 5.41 -23.30
CA THR A 458 -17.26 6.30 -22.38
C THR A 458 -16.37 7.48 -21.97
N THR A 459 -15.11 7.21 -21.62
CA THR A 459 -14.19 8.23 -21.13
C THR A 459 -13.54 9.05 -22.25
N LEU A 460 -13.25 8.44 -23.41
CA LEU A 460 -12.57 9.05 -24.55
C LEU A 460 -13.35 8.79 -25.86
N PRO A 461 -14.55 9.36 -26.05
CA PRO A 461 -15.42 9.06 -27.19
C PRO A 461 -14.80 9.42 -28.56
N ASP A 462 -13.87 10.38 -28.59
CA ASP A 462 -13.14 10.77 -29.80
C ASP A 462 -12.06 9.75 -30.20
N PHE A 463 -11.65 8.86 -29.28
CA PHE A 463 -10.65 7.83 -29.53
C PHE A 463 -11.32 6.54 -30.02
N GLN A 464 -11.46 6.41 -31.34
CA GLN A 464 -12.18 5.28 -31.94
C GLN A 464 -11.25 4.09 -32.19
N LEU A 465 -11.56 2.96 -31.56
CA LEU A 465 -10.87 1.69 -31.75
C LEU A 465 -11.81 0.67 -32.41
N SER A 466 -11.28 -0.15 -33.32
CA SER A 466 -12.01 -1.32 -33.81
C SER A 466 -12.04 -2.44 -32.77
N ALA A 467 -12.88 -3.46 -32.96
CA ALA A 467 -12.86 -4.62 -32.08
C ALA A 467 -11.47 -5.30 -32.12
N PRO A 468 -10.87 -5.61 -30.95
CA PRO A 468 -9.53 -6.19 -30.89
C PRO A 468 -9.47 -7.54 -31.59
N LYS A 469 -8.37 -7.80 -32.31
CA LYS A 469 -8.10 -9.09 -32.95
C LYS A 469 -6.99 -9.84 -32.22
N TYR A 470 -7.29 -11.04 -31.73
CA TYR A 470 -6.35 -11.83 -30.92
C TYR A 470 -5.68 -12.92 -31.76
N SER A 471 -4.45 -12.64 -32.20
CA SER A 471 -3.63 -13.54 -33.02
C SER A 471 -2.44 -14.15 -32.26
N GLY A 472 -2.20 -13.71 -31.01
CA GLY A 472 -1.01 -14.02 -30.23
C GLY A 472 0.02 -12.88 -30.25
N SER A 473 0.96 -12.88 -29.32
CA SER A 473 1.89 -11.76 -29.16
C SER A 473 2.87 -11.59 -30.33
N MET A 474 3.41 -12.69 -30.86
CA MET A 474 4.36 -12.64 -31.98
C MET A 474 3.69 -12.20 -33.27
N GLU A 475 2.55 -12.82 -33.60
CA GLU A 475 1.74 -12.45 -34.77
C GLU A 475 1.20 -11.02 -34.64
N GLY A 476 0.80 -10.58 -33.45
CA GLY A 476 0.39 -9.20 -33.21
C GLY A 476 1.50 -8.18 -33.45
N ILE A 477 2.74 -8.48 -33.04
CA ILE A 477 3.90 -7.61 -33.32
C ILE A 477 4.23 -7.62 -34.82
N GLN A 478 4.10 -8.77 -35.49
CA GLN A 478 4.27 -8.86 -36.94
C GLN A 478 3.22 -8.02 -37.69
N GLN A 479 1.95 -8.11 -37.28
CA GLN A 479 0.84 -7.31 -37.82
C GLN A 479 1.02 -5.80 -37.54
N LEU A 480 1.63 -5.44 -36.41
CA LEU A 480 2.06 -4.06 -36.15
C LEU A 480 3.14 -3.64 -37.15
N LEU A 481 4.20 -4.44 -37.35
CA LEU A 481 5.28 -4.14 -38.29
C LEU A 481 4.76 -3.98 -39.73
N GLU A 482 3.83 -4.82 -40.16
CA GLU A 482 3.16 -4.78 -41.47
C GLU A 482 2.17 -3.60 -41.64
N GLY A 483 1.91 -2.84 -40.57
CA GLY A 483 1.03 -1.67 -40.59
C GLY A 483 -0.45 -2.00 -40.49
N TYR A 484 -0.80 -3.26 -40.20
CA TYR A 484 -2.18 -3.68 -40.00
C TYR A 484 -2.76 -3.19 -38.66
N PHE A 485 -1.93 -3.19 -37.60
CA PHE A 485 -2.26 -2.61 -36.30
C PHE A 485 -1.56 -1.29 -36.07
N ALA A 486 -2.24 -0.35 -35.41
CA ALA A 486 -1.66 0.89 -34.92
C ALA A 486 -0.77 0.64 -33.69
N PHE A 487 -1.17 -0.30 -32.82
CA PHE A 487 -0.39 -0.80 -31.69
C PHE A 487 -0.77 -2.25 -31.40
N SER A 488 0.12 -2.99 -30.73
CA SER A 488 -0.12 -4.40 -30.40
C SER A 488 -0.01 -4.68 -28.90
N LEU A 489 -0.95 -5.45 -28.36
CA LEU A 489 -0.88 -5.99 -27.02
C LEU A 489 0.05 -7.21 -27.02
N SER A 490 1.02 -7.25 -26.10
CA SER A 490 2.00 -8.33 -26.02
C SER A 490 2.14 -8.86 -24.60
N SER A 491 2.41 -10.15 -24.49
CA SER A 491 2.77 -10.81 -23.22
C SER A 491 4.22 -11.34 -23.24
N SER A 492 5.00 -10.86 -24.21
CA SER A 492 6.40 -11.23 -24.45
C SER A 492 7.22 -9.99 -24.82
N HIS A 493 8.50 -10.02 -24.49
CA HIS A 493 9.45 -9.01 -24.94
C HIS A 493 9.69 -9.06 -26.45
N LEU A 494 10.10 -7.93 -27.02
CA LEU A 494 10.58 -7.86 -28.40
C LEU A 494 11.75 -8.83 -28.62
N GLN A 495 11.65 -9.63 -29.68
CA GLN A 495 12.70 -10.56 -30.09
C GLN A 495 13.72 -9.86 -30.99
N PRO A 496 14.98 -10.34 -31.05
CA PRO A 496 16.01 -9.77 -31.92
C PRO A 496 15.59 -9.65 -33.39
N GLN A 497 14.76 -10.59 -33.88
CA GLN A 497 14.21 -10.56 -35.23
C GLN A 497 13.31 -9.34 -35.50
N HIS A 498 12.46 -8.94 -34.53
CA HIS A 498 11.61 -7.76 -34.67
C HIS A 498 12.47 -6.50 -34.73
N LEU A 499 13.47 -6.40 -33.85
CA LEU A 499 14.41 -5.29 -33.83
C LEU A 499 15.25 -5.21 -35.12
N ALA A 500 15.59 -6.35 -35.73
CA ALA A 500 16.29 -6.39 -37.02
C ALA A 500 15.38 -5.91 -38.16
N GLN A 501 14.13 -6.37 -38.22
CA GLN A 501 13.14 -5.91 -39.20
C GLN A 501 12.86 -4.42 -39.08
N THR A 502 12.68 -3.90 -37.86
CA THR A 502 12.50 -2.46 -37.60
C THR A 502 13.69 -1.65 -38.14
N ARG A 503 14.94 -2.12 -37.90
CA ARG A 503 16.15 -1.48 -38.44
C ARG A 503 16.21 -1.51 -39.97
N GLN A 504 15.74 -2.58 -40.60
CA GLN A 504 15.69 -2.70 -42.06
C GLN A 504 14.67 -1.76 -42.70
N GLN A 505 13.48 -1.62 -42.08
CA GLN A 505 12.44 -0.73 -42.59
C GLN A 505 12.80 0.75 -42.39
N GLY A 506 13.50 1.07 -41.30
CA GLY A 506 13.96 2.43 -40.98
C GLY A 506 12.84 3.40 -40.60
N GLY A 507 13.20 4.53 -40.00
CA GLY A 507 12.28 5.65 -39.74
C GLY A 507 11.45 5.57 -38.45
N TYR A 508 11.50 4.47 -37.70
CA TYR A 508 10.88 4.30 -36.39
C TYR A 508 11.59 3.23 -35.55
N GLN A 509 11.28 3.17 -34.26
CA GLN A 509 11.68 2.08 -33.37
C GLN A 509 10.46 1.43 -32.71
N LEU A 510 10.56 0.15 -32.33
CA LEU A 510 9.52 -0.48 -31.52
C LEU A 510 9.82 -0.23 -30.05
N ILE A 511 8.83 0.30 -29.33
CA ILE A 511 8.87 0.45 -27.87
C ILE A 511 7.79 -0.41 -27.22
N GLN A 512 8.03 -0.81 -25.97
CA GLN A 512 7.06 -1.55 -25.16
C GLN A 512 6.79 -0.82 -23.85
N GLU A 513 5.53 -0.43 -23.65
CA GLU A 513 5.03 0.17 -22.42
C GLU A 513 4.45 -0.93 -21.54
N SER A 514 5.01 -1.16 -20.35
CA SER A 514 4.49 -2.14 -19.41
C SER A 514 3.20 -1.62 -18.78
N VAL A 515 2.10 -2.38 -18.87
CA VAL A 515 0.76 -1.95 -18.44
C VAL A 515 0.12 -2.84 -17.37
N ALA A 516 0.65 -4.04 -17.18
CA ALA A 516 0.23 -4.97 -16.14
C ALA A 516 1.33 -6.02 -15.89
N ILE A 517 1.26 -6.73 -14.77
CA ILE A 517 2.06 -7.92 -14.50
C ILE A 517 1.13 -9.14 -14.46
N ASP A 518 1.60 -10.23 -15.05
CA ASP A 518 0.97 -11.56 -15.10
C ASP A 518 1.96 -12.60 -14.57
N ALA A 519 1.48 -13.81 -14.28
CA ALA A 519 2.33 -14.95 -13.97
C ALA A 519 1.87 -16.21 -14.71
N ILE A 520 2.82 -17.03 -15.14
CA ILE A 520 2.54 -18.34 -15.70
C ILE A 520 2.58 -19.38 -14.59
N VAL A 521 1.44 -20.01 -14.33
CA VAL A 521 1.29 -20.99 -13.26
C VAL A 521 1.09 -22.38 -13.85
N VAL A 522 1.39 -23.39 -13.03
CA VAL A 522 1.27 -24.80 -13.41
C VAL A 522 0.07 -25.41 -12.70
N GLY A 523 -0.85 -26.00 -13.48
CA GLY A 523 -2.00 -26.74 -13.01
C GLY A 523 -1.83 -28.24 -13.21
N VAL A 524 -2.24 -29.02 -12.22
CA VAL A 524 -2.31 -30.48 -12.26
C VAL A 524 -3.70 -30.97 -11.89
N HIS A 525 -3.95 -32.27 -12.08
CA HIS A 525 -5.19 -32.89 -11.62
C HIS A 525 -5.42 -32.63 -10.13
N PRO A 526 -6.64 -32.27 -9.70
CA PRO A 526 -6.83 -31.70 -8.36
C PRO A 526 -6.62 -32.71 -7.22
N GLN A 527 -6.77 -34.00 -7.49
CA GLN A 527 -6.47 -35.09 -6.54
C GLN A 527 -4.99 -35.51 -6.52
N LEU A 528 -4.15 -34.97 -7.41
CA LEU A 528 -2.74 -35.34 -7.46
C LEU A 528 -1.99 -34.71 -6.28
N GLN A 529 -1.47 -35.56 -5.41
CA GLN A 529 -0.72 -35.14 -4.24
C GLN A 529 0.76 -34.94 -4.57
N VAL A 530 1.09 -33.78 -5.14
CA VAL A 530 2.46 -33.30 -5.31
C VAL A 530 2.59 -31.93 -4.65
N PRO A 531 3.56 -31.72 -3.73
CA PRO A 531 3.60 -30.50 -2.91
C PRO A 531 4.00 -29.26 -3.71
N SER A 532 5.01 -29.39 -4.58
CA SER A 532 5.55 -28.29 -5.39
C SER A 532 6.41 -28.82 -6.53
N LEU A 533 6.81 -27.95 -7.45
CA LEU A 533 7.83 -28.26 -8.46
C LEU A 533 8.91 -27.19 -8.49
N THR A 534 10.16 -27.60 -8.68
CA THR A 534 11.23 -26.66 -9.07
C THR A 534 11.18 -26.40 -10.58
N LEU A 535 11.71 -25.25 -11.03
CA LEU A 535 11.80 -24.98 -12.47
C LEU A 535 12.63 -26.03 -13.22
N THR A 536 13.65 -26.62 -12.58
CA THR A 536 14.43 -27.72 -13.15
C THR A 536 13.59 -28.97 -13.35
N GLN A 537 12.79 -29.36 -12.36
CA GLN A 537 11.86 -30.49 -12.49
C GLN A 537 10.81 -30.23 -13.57
N LEU A 538 10.26 -29.02 -13.61
CA LEU A 538 9.29 -28.63 -14.63
C LEU A 538 9.89 -28.74 -16.04
N LYS A 539 11.13 -28.27 -16.23
CA LYS A 539 11.88 -28.45 -17.49
C LYS A 539 12.09 -29.93 -17.82
N ASP A 540 12.50 -30.72 -16.85
CA ASP A 540 12.80 -32.14 -17.05
C ASP A 540 11.54 -32.97 -17.36
N ILE A 541 10.37 -32.55 -16.86
CA ILE A 541 9.05 -33.08 -17.25
C ILE A 541 8.78 -32.80 -18.73
N TYR A 542 8.83 -31.54 -19.16
CA TYR A 542 8.49 -31.15 -20.53
C TYR A 542 9.54 -31.55 -21.59
N THR A 543 10.72 -31.97 -21.16
CA THR A 543 11.76 -32.58 -22.03
C THR A 543 11.79 -34.10 -21.98
N GLY A 544 11.05 -34.72 -21.04
CA GLY A 544 10.86 -36.17 -20.96
C GLY A 544 11.92 -36.94 -20.18
N LYS A 545 12.74 -36.25 -19.38
CA LYS A 545 13.66 -36.89 -18.44
C LYS A 545 12.92 -37.37 -17.19
N ILE A 546 11.91 -36.61 -16.75
CA ILE A 546 10.97 -37.01 -15.70
C ILE A 546 9.67 -37.42 -16.39
N ARG A 547 9.21 -38.64 -16.13
CA ARG A 547 8.02 -39.24 -16.78
C ARG A 547 7.00 -39.79 -15.80
N ASN A 548 7.30 -39.77 -14.50
CA ASN A 548 6.41 -40.27 -13.46
C ASN A 548 6.45 -39.34 -12.24
N TRP A 549 5.28 -39.06 -11.66
CA TRP A 549 5.12 -38.17 -10.51
C TRP A 549 5.90 -38.63 -9.27
N GLN A 550 6.19 -39.93 -9.12
CA GLN A 550 7.02 -40.44 -8.02
C GLN A 550 8.45 -39.88 -8.02
N GLN A 551 8.96 -39.47 -9.18
CA GLN A 551 10.30 -38.89 -9.32
C GLN A 551 10.39 -37.46 -8.74
N VAL A 552 9.24 -36.85 -8.42
CA VAL A 552 9.13 -35.49 -7.85
C VAL A 552 8.33 -35.49 -6.54
N GLY A 553 8.24 -36.64 -5.87
CA GLY A 553 7.59 -36.77 -4.56
C GLY A 553 6.07 -36.92 -4.60
N GLY A 554 5.49 -37.25 -5.77
CA GLY A 554 4.07 -37.59 -5.91
C GLY A 554 3.80 -39.10 -5.92
N ALA A 555 2.58 -39.48 -6.30
CA ALA A 555 2.18 -40.87 -6.46
C ALA A 555 2.85 -41.54 -7.69
N ASN A 556 2.87 -42.88 -7.74
CA ASN A 556 3.33 -43.63 -8.92
C ASN A 556 2.30 -43.55 -10.05
N VAL A 557 2.29 -42.41 -10.74
CA VAL A 557 1.38 -42.09 -11.84
C VAL A 557 2.22 -41.53 -13.00
N PRO A 558 2.09 -42.05 -14.24
CA PRO A 558 2.75 -41.47 -15.40
C PRO A 558 2.36 -40.00 -15.61
N ILE A 559 3.31 -39.17 -16.07
CA ILE A 559 3.06 -37.75 -16.34
C ILE A 559 2.61 -37.57 -17.78
N THR A 560 1.51 -36.84 -17.97
CA THR A 560 1.03 -36.40 -19.30
C THR A 560 1.17 -34.88 -19.44
N PRO A 561 2.23 -34.38 -20.09
CA PRO A 561 2.40 -32.95 -20.28
C PRO A 561 1.54 -32.43 -21.44
N TYR A 562 0.70 -31.44 -21.19
CA TYR A 562 -0.08 -30.74 -22.20
C TYR A 562 0.55 -29.39 -22.54
N SER A 563 0.48 -28.98 -23.81
CA SER A 563 0.89 -27.64 -24.27
C SER A 563 0.14 -27.22 -25.53
N ARG A 564 -0.05 -25.91 -25.70
CA ARG A 564 -0.43 -25.35 -27.01
C ARG A 564 0.77 -25.31 -27.95
N LYS A 565 0.51 -25.20 -29.26
CA LYS A 565 1.58 -25.10 -30.27
C LYS A 565 2.36 -23.77 -30.15
N PRO A 566 3.70 -23.77 -30.26
CA PRO A 566 4.52 -22.55 -30.07
C PRO A 566 4.19 -21.38 -30.99
N ALA A 567 3.75 -21.64 -32.22
CA ALA A 567 3.41 -20.60 -33.20
C ALA A 567 2.14 -19.81 -32.84
N GLN A 568 1.34 -20.29 -31.87
CA GLN A 568 -0.02 -19.79 -31.62
C GLN A 568 -0.17 -19.11 -30.25
N SER A 569 0.89 -18.98 -29.44
CA SER A 569 0.76 -18.51 -28.05
C SER A 569 2.01 -17.83 -27.49
N GLY A 570 1.85 -16.58 -27.03
CA GLY A 570 2.89 -15.85 -26.29
C GLY A 570 3.25 -16.52 -24.96
N THR A 571 2.28 -17.16 -24.30
CA THR A 571 2.51 -17.96 -23.07
C THR A 571 3.42 -19.15 -23.32
N VAL A 572 3.24 -19.86 -24.44
CA VAL A 572 4.11 -21.00 -24.80
C VAL A 572 5.54 -20.52 -25.07
N GLN A 573 5.68 -19.40 -25.77
CA GLN A 573 7.00 -18.80 -26.01
C GLN A 573 7.69 -18.38 -24.71
N PHE A 574 6.95 -17.72 -23.81
CA PHE A 574 7.48 -17.39 -22.49
C PHE A 574 7.94 -18.65 -21.75
N PHE A 575 7.14 -19.72 -21.75
CA PHE A 575 7.49 -20.98 -21.09
C PHE A 575 8.75 -21.65 -21.69
N ILE A 576 8.89 -21.66 -23.02
CA ILE A 576 10.09 -22.18 -23.70
C ILE A 576 11.34 -21.43 -23.21
N HIS A 577 11.29 -20.11 -23.12
CA HIS A 577 12.44 -19.31 -22.70
C HIS A 577 12.70 -19.44 -21.19
N ALA A 578 11.67 -19.22 -20.37
CA ALA A 578 11.79 -19.14 -18.91
C ALA A 578 12.00 -20.50 -18.24
N VAL A 579 11.45 -21.58 -18.79
CA VAL A 579 11.53 -22.93 -18.20
C VAL A 579 12.45 -23.83 -19.00
N LEU A 580 12.27 -23.91 -20.33
CA LEU A 580 13.07 -24.84 -21.14
C LEU A 580 14.46 -24.31 -21.47
N GLY A 581 14.71 -23.01 -21.24
CA GLY A 581 15.96 -22.34 -21.59
C GLY A 581 16.19 -22.31 -23.10
N GLY A 582 15.12 -22.06 -23.87
CA GLY A 582 15.15 -22.01 -25.34
C GLY A 582 15.11 -23.37 -26.04
N LYS A 583 15.14 -24.48 -25.30
CA LYS A 583 15.02 -25.82 -25.89
C LYS A 583 13.58 -26.11 -26.33
N PRO A 584 13.38 -26.85 -27.44
CA PRO A 584 12.04 -27.25 -27.86
C PRO A 584 11.43 -28.27 -26.88
N PHE A 585 10.10 -28.38 -26.91
CA PHE A 585 9.38 -29.47 -26.27
C PHE A 585 9.82 -30.83 -26.83
N ASN A 586 9.66 -31.87 -26.03
CA ASN A 586 9.76 -33.23 -26.54
C ASN A 586 8.44 -33.62 -27.22
N ASN A 587 8.43 -33.63 -28.56
CA ASN A 587 7.24 -33.88 -29.38
C ASN A 587 6.65 -35.29 -29.23
N GLN A 588 7.38 -36.24 -28.63
CA GLN A 588 6.90 -37.61 -28.41
C GLN A 588 6.08 -37.76 -27.12
N ILE A 589 6.20 -36.80 -26.18
CA ILE A 589 5.52 -36.88 -24.87
C ILE A 589 4.46 -35.79 -24.70
N VAL A 590 4.72 -34.62 -25.26
CA VAL A 590 3.84 -33.45 -25.10
C VAL A 590 2.60 -33.64 -25.96
N GLN A 591 1.44 -33.61 -25.30
CA GLN A 591 0.13 -33.66 -25.94
C GLN A 591 -0.28 -32.25 -26.38
N TRP A 592 -0.46 -32.07 -27.67
CA TRP A 592 -0.84 -30.77 -28.24
C TRP A 592 -2.33 -30.51 -28.07
N ILE A 593 -2.66 -29.29 -27.65
CA ILE A 593 -4.03 -28.80 -27.48
C ILE A 593 -4.19 -27.45 -28.18
N ASP A 594 -5.43 -27.09 -28.50
CA ASP A 594 -5.72 -25.89 -29.29
C ASP A 594 -6.11 -24.66 -28.44
N SER A 595 -6.54 -24.85 -27.18
CA SER A 595 -6.96 -23.74 -26.30
C SER A 595 -6.69 -24.01 -24.82
N THR A 596 -6.60 -22.94 -24.00
CA THR A 596 -6.47 -23.05 -22.54
C THR A 596 -7.64 -23.84 -21.94
N THR A 597 -8.89 -23.57 -22.39
CA THR A 597 -10.09 -24.30 -21.94
C THR A 597 -9.97 -25.79 -22.17
N THR A 598 -9.44 -26.20 -23.34
CA THR A 598 -9.18 -27.62 -23.63
C THR A 598 -8.11 -28.18 -22.69
N GLY A 599 -7.05 -27.42 -22.41
CA GLY A 599 -6.00 -27.83 -21.47
C GLY A 599 -6.50 -28.04 -20.05
N ILE A 600 -7.30 -27.11 -19.53
CA ILE A 600 -7.97 -27.24 -18.22
C ILE A 600 -8.83 -28.51 -18.21
N GLY A 601 -9.66 -28.71 -19.24
CA GLY A 601 -10.52 -29.88 -19.36
C GLY A 601 -9.73 -31.19 -19.43
N LYS A 602 -8.61 -31.24 -20.16
CA LYS A 602 -7.74 -32.42 -20.24
C LYS A 602 -7.09 -32.73 -18.89
N VAL A 603 -6.50 -31.76 -18.22
CA VAL A 603 -5.87 -31.94 -16.90
C VAL A 603 -6.90 -32.33 -15.83
N SER A 604 -8.11 -31.76 -15.88
CA SER A 604 -9.18 -32.12 -14.96
C SER A 604 -9.66 -33.57 -15.10
N ASN A 605 -9.41 -34.23 -16.23
CA ASN A 605 -9.84 -35.61 -16.50
C ASN A 605 -8.66 -36.60 -16.63
N ASP A 606 -7.43 -36.15 -16.44
CA ASP A 606 -6.22 -36.98 -16.50
C ASP A 606 -5.49 -36.93 -15.15
N PRO A 607 -5.54 -37.98 -14.33
CA PRO A 607 -4.84 -38.04 -13.04
C PRO A 607 -3.32 -37.77 -13.13
N GLY A 608 -2.71 -38.00 -14.30
CA GLY A 608 -1.29 -37.73 -14.56
C GLY A 608 -1.03 -36.38 -15.23
N GLY A 609 -2.07 -35.61 -15.53
CA GLY A 609 -2.01 -34.42 -16.37
C GLY A 609 -1.30 -33.22 -15.72
N ILE A 610 -0.51 -32.50 -16.53
CA ILE A 610 0.08 -31.21 -16.19
C ILE A 610 -0.09 -30.21 -17.35
N TYR A 611 -0.47 -28.98 -17.02
CA TYR A 611 -0.60 -27.87 -17.97
C TYR A 611 -0.15 -26.56 -17.34
N TYR A 612 0.11 -25.54 -18.16
CA TYR A 612 0.49 -24.20 -17.72
C TYR A 612 -0.25 -23.14 -18.54
N ALA A 613 -0.63 -22.05 -17.87
CA ALA A 613 -1.26 -20.88 -18.52
C ALA A 613 -1.18 -19.65 -17.59
N SER A 614 -1.86 -18.57 -17.98
CA SER A 614 -2.00 -17.37 -17.15
C SER A 614 -2.56 -17.72 -15.77
N ALA A 615 -2.08 -17.05 -14.73
CA ALA A 615 -2.62 -17.18 -13.38
C ALA A 615 -4.12 -16.83 -13.34
N THR A 616 -4.53 -15.84 -14.13
CA THR A 616 -5.93 -15.43 -14.28
C THR A 616 -6.84 -16.53 -14.81
N GLU A 617 -6.29 -17.44 -15.62
CA GLU A 617 -7.03 -18.54 -16.22
C GLU A 617 -7.05 -19.79 -15.33
N LEU A 618 -6.00 -20.06 -14.57
CA LEU A 618 -5.84 -21.32 -13.83
C LEU A 618 -6.10 -21.23 -12.33
N VAL A 619 -5.68 -20.15 -11.65
CA VAL A 619 -5.79 -20.08 -10.18
C VAL A 619 -7.25 -20.19 -9.70
N PRO A 620 -8.23 -19.49 -10.30
CA PRO A 620 -9.62 -19.55 -9.83
C PRO A 620 -10.36 -20.86 -10.17
N GLN A 621 -9.72 -21.80 -10.87
CA GLN A 621 -10.37 -23.02 -11.35
C GLN A 621 -10.46 -24.06 -10.25
N CYS A 622 -11.64 -24.66 -10.09
CA CYS A 622 -11.85 -25.76 -9.16
C CYS A 622 -11.45 -27.12 -9.76
N GLY A 623 -11.54 -27.28 -11.08
CA GLY A 623 -11.25 -28.55 -11.77
C GLY A 623 -9.77 -28.90 -11.88
N ILE A 624 -8.87 -28.01 -11.41
CA ILE A 624 -7.43 -28.22 -11.41
C ILE A 624 -6.84 -27.66 -10.12
N ARG A 625 -5.68 -28.18 -9.73
CA ARG A 625 -4.90 -27.66 -8.60
C ARG A 625 -3.64 -26.99 -9.14
N THR A 626 -3.46 -25.71 -8.81
CA THR A 626 -2.22 -25.00 -9.16
C THR A 626 -1.12 -25.31 -8.14
N LEU A 627 0.13 -25.40 -8.61
CA LEU A 627 1.26 -25.80 -7.77
C LEU A 627 2.17 -24.62 -7.40
N PRO A 628 2.71 -24.60 -6.16
CA PRO A 628 3.85 -23.78 -5.82
C PRO A 628 5.06 -24.11 -6.70
N LEU A 629 5.78 -23.07 -7.14
CA LEU A 629 6.99 -23.20 -7.94
C LEU A 629 8.22 -22.66 -7.19
N GLY A 630 9.32 -23.41 -7.23
CA GLY A 630 10.59 -23.03 -6.61
C GLY A 630 11.71 -22.81 -7.60
N LEU A 631 12.61 -21.87 -7.31
CA LEU A 631 13.95 -21.87 -7.88
C LEU A 631 14.80 -22.95 -7.18
N PRO A 632 15.81 -23.52 -7.85
CA PRO A 632 16.71 -24.48 -7.21
C PRO A 632 17.30 -23.93 -5.90
N GLY A 633 17.15 -24.66 -4.80
CA GLY A 633 17.63 -24.27 -3.48
C GLY A 633 16.83 -23.17 -2.76
N LYS A 634 15.69 -22.74 -3.29
CA LYS A 634 14.79 -21.77 -2.65
C LYS A 634 13.44 -22.41 -2.30
N THR A 635 12.79 -21.86 -1.28
CA THR A 635 11.43 -22.24 -0.89
C THR A 635 10.46 -22.01 -2.06
N PRO A 636 9.62 -23.00 -2.42
CA PRO A 636 8.59 -22.82 -3.44
C PRO A 636 7.55 -21.78 -3.03
N ILE A 637 7.12 -20.96 -3.99
CA ILE A 637 6.14 -19.90 -3.77
C ILE A 637 4.82 -20.31 -4.42
N ALA A 638 3.72 -20.22 -3.68
CA ALA A 638 2.38 -20.55 -4.15
C ALA A 638 1.82 -19.44 -5.07
N PRO A 639 1.14 -19.79 -6.17
CA PRO A 639 0.49 -18.81 -7.06
C PRO A 639 -0.85 -18.29 -6.52
N TYR A 640 -1.32 -18.80 -5.37
CA TYR A 640 -2.55 -18.41 -4.71
C TYR A 640 -2.28 -17.81 -3.32
N ARG A 641 -3.22 -16.99 -2.84
CA ARG A 641 -3.18 -16.34 -1.54
C ARG A 641 -3.60 -17.33 -0.44
N ASN A 642 -2.91 -17.26 0.71
CA ASN A 642 -3.14 -18.15 1.85
C ASN A 642 -2.97 -19.63 1.47
N ASP A 643 -3.63 -20.52 2.21
CA ASP A 643 -3.66 -21.94 1.90
C ASP A 643 -4.52 -22.25 0.67
N PHE A 644 -4.19 -23.35 -0.01
CA PHE A 644 -4.95 -23.83 -1.15
C PHE A 644 -6.38 -24.14 -0.72
N VAL A 645 -7.36 -23.56 -1.44
CA VAL A 645 -8.78 -23.82 -1.20
C VAL A 645 -9.13 -25.24 -1.64
N PRO A 646 -9.60 -26.11 -0.73
CA PRO A 646 -9.95 -27.48 -1.05
C PRO A 646 -11.12 -27.58 -2.04
N LEU A 647 -11.20 -28.70 -2.77
CA LEU A 647 -12.25 -28.94 -3.76
C LEU A 647 -13.65 -28.89 -3.15
N GLU A 648 -13.78 -29.31 -1.90
CA GLU A 648 -15.04 -29.39 -1.16
C GLU A 648 -15.62 -28.00 -0.87
N SER A 649 -14.79 -26.96 -0.85
CA SER A 649 -15.20 -25.56 -0.67
C SER A 649 -15.58 -24.87 -1.98
N CYS A 650 -15.38 -25.54 -3.12
CA CYS A 650 -15.65 -25.01 -4.45
C CYS A 650 -17.08 -25.37 -4.91
N PRO A 651 -17.80 -24.48 -5.63
CA PRO A 651 -17.35 -23.18 -6.14
C PRO A 651 -17.58 -22.00 -5.18
N GLN A 652 -18.09 -22.23 -3.97
CA GLN A 652 -18.46 -21.18 -3.00
C GLN A 652 -17.25 -20.33 -2.58
N GLN A 653 -16.09 -20.96 -2.47
CA GLN A 653 -14.80 -20.32 -2.26
C GLN A 653 -13.83 -20.81 -3.34
N ARG A 654 -13.12 -19.88 -3.97
CA ARG A 654 -12.11 -20.17 -5.00
C ARG A 654 -10.76 -19.65 -4.56
N ASN A 655 -9.69 -20.27 -5.06
CA ASN A 655 -8.34 -19.75 -4.87
C ASN A 655 -8.24 -18.34 -5.47
N GLN A 656 -7.63 -17.44 -4.72
CA GLN A 656 -7.36 -16.07 -5.14
C GLN A 656 -5.90 -15.95 -5.56
N ILE A 657 -5.62 -15.12 -6.55
CA ILE A 657 -4.27 -14.92 -7.09
C ILE A 657 -3.35 -14.29 -6.04
N ASN A 658 -2.10 -14.79 -5.95
CA ASN A 658 -1.07 -14.23 -5.10
C ASN A 658 -0.41 -12.98 -5.72
N PHE A 659 -1.11 -11.85 -5.67
CA PHE A 659 -0.60 -10.60 -6.26
C PHE A 659 0.71 -10.12 -5.65
N SER A 660 0.95 -10.30 -4.35
CA SER A 660 2.20 -9.87 -3.71
C SER A 660 3.39 -10.64 -4.28
N ALA A 661 3.31 -11.98 -4.34
CA ALA A 661 4.37 -12.82 -4.89
C ALA A 661 4.68 -12.53 -6.37
N PHE A 662 3.66 -12.12 -7.14
CA PHE A 662 3.82 -11.78 -8.55
C PHE A 662 4.44 -10.39 -8.72
N LYS A 663 4.02 -9.41 -7.91
CA LYS A 663 4.56 -8.05 -7.91
C LYS A 663 6.01 -8.00 -7.44
N SER A 664 6.34 -8.74 -6.38
CA SER A 664 7.70 -8.85 -5.82
C SER A 664 8.64 -9.70 -6.68
N ARG A 665 8.10 -10.46 -7.64
CA ARG A 665 8.82 -11.46 -8.45
C ARG A 665 9.43 -12.59 -7.62
N GLU A 666 8.89 -12.85 -6.44
CA GLU A 666 9.23 -14.04 -5.66
C GLU A 666 8.70 -15.30 -6.33
N TYR A 667 7.52 -15.23 -6.94
CA TYR A 667 7.06 -16.30 -7.82
C TYR A 667 7.91 -16.33 -9.10
N PRO A 668 8.47 -17.48 -9.49
CA PRO A 668 9.57 -17.49 -10.45
C PRO A 668 9.17 -17.26 -11.92
N LEU A 669 7.89 -17.33 -12.26
CA LEU A 669 7.39 -17.25 -13.64
C LEU A 669 6.49 -16.03 -13.88
N THR A 670 6.89 -14.86 -13.39
CA THR A 670 6.21 -13.58 -13.65
C THR A 670 6.62 -12.98 -14.99
N ARG A 671 5.71 -12.25 -15.63
CA ARG A 671 5.96 -11.51 -16.86
C ARG A 671 5.19 -10.20 -16.90
N ASN A 672 5.72 -9.23 -17.63
CA ASN A 672 4.98 -8.00 -17.91
C ASN A 672 4.07 -8.19 -19.13
N LEU A 673 2.94 -7.51 -19.12
CA LEU A 673 2.10 -7.28 -20.28
C LEU A 673 2.40 -5.90 -20.84
N PHE A 674 2.47 -5.80 -22.16
CA PHE A 674 2.93 -4.61 -22.86
C PHE A 674 1.91 -4.10 -23.88
N VAL A 675 1.89 -2.78 -24.04
CA VAL A 675 1.44 -2.13 -25.28
C VAL A 675 2.68 -1.85 -26.12
N THR A 676 2.75 -2.44 -27.30
CA THR A 676 3.86 -2.29 -28.24
C THR A 676 3.50 -1.24 -29.28
N ILE A 677 4.35 -0.23 -29.43
CA ILE A 677 4.10 0.97 -30.22
C ILE A 677 5.27 1.20 -31.19
N LYS A 678 4.97 1.69 -32.40
CA LYS A 678 5.97 2.28 -33.29
C LYS A 678 6.22 3.72 -32.85
N ASP A 679 7.43 3.99 -32.38
CA ASP A 679 7.89 5.32 -31.97
C ASP A 679 8.63 5.97 -33.15
N PHE A 680 8.17 7.14 -33.58
CA PHE A 680 8.72 7.92 -34.68
C PHE A 680 9.38 9.21 -34.13
N PRO A 681 10.67 9.17 -33.75
CA PRO A 681 11.35 10.33 -33.16
C PRO A 681 11.22 11.59 -34.02
N GLY A 682 10.71 12.66 -33.42
CA GLY A 682 10.59 13.97 -34.08
C GLY A 682 9.47 14.08 -35.12
N LYS A 683 8.55 13.11 -35.20
CA LYS A 683 7.39 13.16 -36.10
C LYS A 683 6.09 13.01 -35.31
N GLU A 684 5.02 13.63 -35.82
CA GLU A 684 3.67 13.39 -35.32
C GLU A 684 3.02 12.30 -36.16
N ASP A 685 2.91 11.09 -35.60
CA ASP A 685 2.24 9.95 -36.24
C ASP A 685 0.96 9.56 -35.48
N ALA A 686 -0.15 9.39 -36.21
CA ALA A 686 -1.45 9.10 -35.61
C ALA A 686 -1.52 7.69 -35.00
N GLN A 687 -0.80 6.70 -35.54
CA GLN A 687 -0.77 5.35 -35.00
C GLN A 687 0.05 5.28 -33.72
N GLU A 688 1.19 5.99 -33.68
CA GLU A 688 1.97 6.19 -32.45
C GLU A 688 1.10 6.84 -31.36
N GLN A 689 0.41 7.92 -31.70
CA GLN A 689 -0.49 8.62 -30.79
C GLN A 689 -1.59 7.70 -30.25
N ALA A 690 -2.18 6.84 -31.09
CA ALA A 690 -3.17 5.86 -30.66
C ALA A 690 -2.60 4.86 -29.63
N GLY A 691 -1.40 4.32 -29.89
CA GLY A 691 -0.74 3.41 -28.95
C GLY A 691 -0.36 4.07 -27.63
N ARG A 692 0.12 5.32 -27.68
CA ARG A 692 0.42 6.12 -26.49
C ARG A 692 -0.84 6.48 -25.72
N ALA A 693 -1.94 6.79 -26.41
CA ALA A 693 -3.24 7.07 -25.78
C ALA A 693 -3.75 5.85 -25.01
N TYR A 694 -3.74 4.69 -25.66
CA TYR A 694 -4.18 3.44 -25.07
C TYR A 694 -3.33 3.02 -23.87
N SER A 695 -2.00 3.05 -24.00
CA SER A 695 -1.08 2.72 -22.90
C SER A 695 -1.21 3.68 -21.72
N ASN A 696 -1.31 4.99 -21.98
CA ASN A 696 -1.54 5.97 -20.92
C ASN A 696 -2.85 5.74 -20.19
N PHE A 697 -3.93 5.45 -20.92
CA PHE A 697 -5.23 5.16 -20.31
C PHE A 697 -5.14 3.94 -19.39
N LEU A 698 -4.51 2.86 -19.85
CA LEU A 698 -4.26 1.68 -19.03
C LEU A 698 -3.49 2.00 -17.74
N LEU A 699 -2.57 2.96 -17.78
CA LEU A 699 -1.77 3.40 -16.64
C LEU A 699 -2.47 4.41 -15.72
N THR A 700 -3.71 4.82 -16.00
CA THR A 700 -4.50 5.62 -15.05
C THR A 700 -5.02 4.78 -13.90
N GLY A 701 -5.39 5.38 -12.76
CA GLY A 701 -6.06 4.66 -11.67
C GLY A 701 -7.29 3.86 -12.13
N LYS A 702 -8.07 4.38 -13.09
CA LYS A 702 -9.22 3.67 -13.68
C LYS A 702 -8.79 2.46 -14.53
N GLY A 703 -7.78 2.63 -15.38
CA GLY A 703 -7.20 1.54 -16.17
C GLY A 703 -6.60 0.44 -15.28
N GLN A 704 -5.85 0.82 -14.25
CA GLN A 704 -5.23 -0.11 -13.30
C GLN A 704 -6.28 -0.82 -12.43
N ALA A 705 -7.41 -0.18 -12.10
CA ALA A 705 -8.54 -0.84 -11.44
C ALA A 705 -9.13 -1.97 -12.31
N ILE A 706 -9.33 -1.72 -13.62
CA ILE A 706 -9.80 -2.74 -14.57
C ILE A 706 -8.78 -3.90 -14.66
N ILE A 707 -7.49 -3.60 -14.74
CA ILE A 707 -6.41 -4.61 -14.73
C ILE A 707 -6.51 -5.50 -13.48
N LYS A 708 -6.68 -4.90 -12.30
CA LYS A 708 -6.80 -5.61 -11.02
C LYS A 708 -8.05 -6.48 -10.96
N GLU A 709 -9.20 -5.95 -11.37
CA GLU A 709 -10.49 -6.65 -11.39
C GLU A 709 -10.42 -7.94 -12.22
N HIS A 710 -9.65 -7.92 -13.31
CA HIS A 710 -9.47 -9.06 -14.21
C HIS A 710 -8.32 -9.99 -13.82
N GLY A 711 -7.79 -9.85 -12.59
CA GLY A 711 -6.83 -10.79 -12.01
C GLY A 711 -5.37 -10.53 -12.37
N PHE A 712 -5.04 -9.40 -12.98
CA PHE A 712 -3.65 -9.01 -13.24
C PHE A 712 -3.12 -8.09 -12.16
N VAL A 713 -1.80 -8.09 -11.97
CA VAL A 713 -1.14 -7.21 -11.01
C VAL A 713 -1.00 -5.82 -11.62
N PRO A 714 -1.51 -4.77 -10.95
CA PRO A 714 -1.28 -3.39 -11.37
C PRO A 714 0.21 -3.04 -11.40
N VAL A 715 0.61 -2.27 -12.40
CA VAL A 715 1.95 -1.67 -12.48
C VAL A 715 1.89 -0.24 -11.96
N ALA A 716 2.93 0.18 -11.25
CA ALA A 716 3.10 1.60 -10.97
C ALA A 716 3.45 2.32 -12.28
N LYS A 717 2.84 3.47 -12.57
CA LYS A 717 3.25 4.32 -13.68
C LYS A 717 4.74 4.63 -13.53
N ALA A 718 5.57 4.20 -14.48
CA ALA A 718 6.94 4.70 -14.56
C ALA A 718 6.86 6.21 -14.87
N CYS A 719 7.57 7.03 -14.10
CA CYS A 719 7.67 8.46 -14.34
C CYS A 719 8.01 8.70 -15.81
N ARG A 720 7.06 9.26 -16.58
CA ARG A 720 7.23 9.48 -18.01
C ARG A 720 7.99 10.79 -18.22
N LYS A 721 9.01 10.71 -19.07
CA LYS A 721 9.79 11.86 -19.58
C LYS A 721 8.93 12.85 -20.35
#